data_AF-A0A2S9F5D1-F1
#
_entry.id   AF-A0A2S9F5D1-F1
#
_cell.length_a   1.000
_cell.length_b   1.000
_cell.length_c   1.000
_cell.angle_alpha   90.00
_cell.angle_beta   90.00
_cell.angle_gamma   90.00
#
_symmetry.space_group_name_H-M   'P 1'
#
loop_
_entity.id
_entity.type
_entity.pdbx_description
1 polymer ?
#
loop_
_entity_poly.entity_id
_entity_poly.type
_entity_poly.pdbx_seq_one_letter_code
_entity_poly.pdbx_strand_id
1 'polypeptide(L)'
;DADPSPALGNLPGSVRHISRVTTPAVRRGWLDDGPGPSTRRGADDFVAVTWDELAELLSGELRRVIDAYGNEAVYGGSYGWSSAGRFHHAQSQVHRFLNCLGGYTFSRHSYSLGATGVIMPRVVGTHDDLFKRSTQWDVIVEHTDLMVCFGGVALKNTGVNHGGTTAHPARDALNRFRAKGGQIVSISPLRDDVDGPCDWHAAVPGTDVAVMLALAHVLATESLADRDFLSTYCTGYDRFERYLLGIEDGVPKSPQWAAHICGLDADELTALARRMAASRTIVTVSWSLQRTRHGEQAPWMGLTLAAMLGQIGLPGGGFGHGYGSMNEPGLAPLRCGLPRLPQGINPVTSFIPVAAVSDMLLRPGEPFDYNGLRLTYPDIKLVYWAGGNPFHHHQNLPRLRRALGRPDTVVVHEPYWTAMARHADIVVPSTTFAERDDFSGSRNDPVLMAMPKLTEPYAQARDDYDTFAILAKRLGFEDAFTEGRSSWEWLLHLYEKWSATLDFDVPTFDEFWRAGRLRLPTDEGLTLLADFRADPSAHRLGTPSGLIEIFSADIDGFGYADCAGHPRWFEPAEWLGGPRADHYPLHLLANQPASRLHSQLDGGAASMQSKVAGREPIRMHPDDAARRGLADADVVRVFNDRGACLAGVV
;
A
#
# COMPACT_ATOMS: atom_id res chain seq x y z
N ASP A 1 -6.18 -1.71 -24.39
CA ASP A 1 -6.74 -2.18 -23.11
C ASP A 1 -8.10 -2.80 -23.37
N ALA A 2 -8.35 -4.00 -22.88
CA ALA A 2 -9.59 -4.75 -23.10
C ALA A 2 -10.52 -4.74 -21.87
N ASP A 3 -10.05 -4.29 -20.71
CA ASP A 3 -10.83 -4.20 -19.47
C ASP A 3 -10.49 -2.89 -18.72
N PRO A 4 -10.81 -1.71 -19.29
CA PRO A 4 -10.46 -0.43 -18.68
C PRO A 4 -11.23 -0.17 -17.39
N SER A 5 -10.56 0.43 -16.42
CA SER A 5 -11.17 0.78 -15.13
C SER A 5 -12.36 1.75 -15.28
N PRO A 6 -13.54 1.45 -14.71
CA PRO A 6 -14.68 2.37 -14.70
C PRO A 6 -14.38 3.71 -14.01
N ALA A 7 -13.38 3.75 -13.12
CA ALA A 7 -12.96 4.96 -12.42
C ALA A 7 -12.42 6.05 -13.36
N LEU A 8 -12.04 5.71 -14.60
CA LEU A 8 -11.63 6.69 -15.63
C LEU A 8 -12.76 7.67 -15.97
N GLY A 9 -14.03 7.27 -15.81
CA GLY A 9 -15.19 8.15 -15.98
C GLY A 9 -15.22 9.35 -15.04
N ASN A 10 -14.40 9.36 -13.99
CA ASN A 10 -14.28 10.50 -13.09
C ASN A 10 -13.36 11.63 -13.61
N LEU A 11 -12.45 11.33 -14.54
CA LEU A 11 -11.40 12.26 -14.95
C LEU A 11 -11.92 13.57 -15.55
N PRO A 12 -12.90 13.58 -16.48
CA PRO A 12 -13.36 14.84 -17.07
C PRO A 12 -13.92 15.83 -16.03
N GLY A 13 -14.61 15.31 -15.01
CA GLY A 13 -15.22 16.12 -13.94
C GLY A 13 -14.21 16.61 -12.90
N SER A 14 -13.05 15.95 -12.74
CA SER A 14 -12.08 16.30 -11.69
C SER A 14 -11.27 17.55 -12.06
N VAL A 15 -10.87 17.70 -13.32
CA VAL A 15 -9.97 18.77 -13.80
C VAL A 15 -10.48 20.18 -13.46
N ARG A 16 -11.79 20.39 -13.43
CA ARG A 16 -12.42 21.70 -13.13
C ARG A 16 -13.43 21.62 -11.99
N HIS A 17 -13.29 20.65 -11.09
CA HIS A 17 -14.20 20.47 -9.96
C HIS A 17 -14.21 21.70 -9.04
N ILE A 18 -15.35 21.97 -8.39
CA ILE A 18 -15.52 23.13 -7.48
C ILE A 18 -14.54 23.11 -6.29
N SER A 19 -13.99 21.95 -5.95
CA SER A 19 -13.01 21.82 -4.88
C SER A 19 -11.58 22.18 -5.30
N ARG A 20 -11.29 22.56 -6.55
CA ARG A 20 -9.93 22.94 -6.95
C ARG A 20 -9.43 24.13 -6.11
N VAL A 21 -8.15 24.08 -5.69
CA VAL A 21 -7.51 25.20 -5.00
C VAL A 21 -7.14 26.26 -6.04
N THR A 22 -7.71 27.46 -5.92
CA THR A 22 -7.58 28.52 -6.93
C THR A 22 -6.36 29.41 -6.74
N THR A 23 -5.94 29.63 -5.49
CA THR A 23 -4.91 30.60 -5.08
C THR A 23 -4.14 30.07 -3.88
N PRO A 24 -2.91 30.54 -3.65
CA PRO A 24 -2.23 30.38 -2.37
C PRO A 24 -3.14 30.79 -1.22
N ALA A 25 -3.18 29.98 -0.16
CA ALA A 25 -4.06 30.22 0.97
C ALA A 25 -3.35 29.93 2.29
N VAL A 26 -3.52 30.81 3.28
CA VAL A 26 -2.95 30.65 4.62
C VAL A 26 -4.09 30.71 5.64
N ARG A 27 -4.06 29.82 6.62
CA ARG A 27 -5.03 29.77 7.71
C ARG A 27 -4.97 31.08 8.48
N ARG A 28 -6.12 31.72 8.69
CA ARG A 28 -6.24 33.02 9.35
C ARG A 28 -5.53 33.05 10.70
N GLY A 29 -5.77 32.07 11.57
CA GLY A 29 -5.11 32.05 12.86
C GLY A 29 -3.60 31.86 12.82
N TRP A 30 -3.02 31.31 11.75
CA TRP A 30 -1.56 31.27 11.60
C TRP A 30 -1.01 32.63 11.16
N LEU A 31 -1.74 33.37 10.30
CA LEU A 31 -1.37 34.75 9.93
C LEU A 31 -1.47 35.71 11.11
N ASP A 32 -2.52 35.60 11.91
CA ASP A 32 -2.80 36.53 13.01
C ASP A 32 -1.91 36.26 14.23
N ASP A 33 -1.73 34.98 14.60
CA ASP A 33 -1.03 34.57 15.83
C ASP A 33 0.43 34.14 15.59
N GLY A 34 0.83 33.91 14.33
CA GLY A 34 2.10 33.31 13.95
C GLY A 34 2.14 31.77 14.07
N PRO A 35 3.32 31.16 13.82
CA PRO A 35 3.53 29.72 13.95
C PRO A 35 3.32 29.21 15.38
N GLY A 36 2.66 28.06 15.52
CA GLY A 36 2.47 27.43 16.83
C GLY A 36 1.41 26.32 16.84
N PRO A 37 1.36 25.52 17.91
CA PRO A 37 0.33 24.51 18.10
C PRO A 37 -1.07 25.14 18.05
N SER A 38 -2.01 24.51 17.35
CA SER A 38 -3.37 25.03 17.18
C SER A 38 -4.42 23.93 17.11
N THR A 39 -5.45 24.06 17.94
CA THR A 39 -6.64 23.19 17.91
C THR A 39 -7.68 23.66 16.88
N ARG A 40 -7.45 24.82 16.23
CA ARG A 40 -8.34 25.43 15.23
C ARG A 40 -8.17 24.84 13.82
N ARG A 41 -7.08 24.10 13.55
CA ARG A 41 -6.88 23.41 12.25
C ARG A 41 -8.10 22.53 11.91
N GLY A 42 -8.67 22.72 10.71
CA GLY A 42 -9.90 22.04 10.27
C GLY A 42 -11.21 22.76 10.62
N ALA A 43 -11.16 23.84 11.40
CA ALA A 43 -12.33 24.64 11.81
C ALA A 43 -12.13 26.15 11.60
N ASP A 44 -10.97 26.56 11.10
CA ASP A 44 -10.59 27.96 10.88
C ASP A 44 -10.81 28.37 9.42
N ASP A 45 -10.83 29.67 9.17
CA ASP A 45 -10.92 30.23 7.82
C ASP A 45 -9.54 30.36 7.16
N PHE A 46 -9.54 30.42 5.83
CA PHE A 46 -8.34 30.68 5.03
C PHE A 46 -8.39 32.07 4.39
N VAL A 47 -7.24 32.71 4.31
CA VAL A 47 -7.01 33.98 3.63
C VAL A 47 -6.22 33.70 2.35
N ALA A 48 -6.75 34.13 1.21
CA ALA A 48 -6.01 34.09 -0.05
C ALA A 48 -4.87 35.09 0.00
N VAL A 49 -3.68 34.66 -0.43
CA VAL A 49 -2.47 35.50 -0.49
C VAL A 49 -1.86 35.43 -1.88
N THR A 50 -0.98 36.37 -2.19
CA THR A 50 -0.17 36.33 -3.41
C THR A 50 0.91 35.26 -3.32
N TRP A 51 1.47 34.87 -4.47
CA TRP A 51 2.59 33.93 -4.50
C TRP A 51 3.86 34.47 -3.83
N ASP A 52 4.10 35.78 -3.89
CA ASP A 52 5.27 36.39 -3.23
C ASP A 52 5.11 36.36 -1.70
N GLU A 53 3.93 36.69 -1.18
CA GLU A 53 3.61 36.58 0.25
C GLU A 53 3.72 35.12 0.72
N LEU A 54 3.15 34.17 -0.02
CA LEU A 54 3.28 32.75 0.30
C LEU A 54 4.75 32.31 0.38
N ALA A 55 5.55 32.67 -0.63
CA ALA A 55 6.95 32.29 -0.69
C ALA A 55 7.78 32.93 0.44
N GLU A 56 7.49 34.17 0.81
CA GLU A 56 8.11 34.84 1.95
C GLU A 56 7.76 34.17 3.27
N LEU A 57 6.47 33.94 3.54
CA LEU A 57 6.00 33.28 4.76
C LEU A 57 6.56 31.87 4.90
N LEU A 58 6.49 31.06 3.84
CA LEU A 58 6.92 29.67 3.88
C LEU A 58 8.45 29.52 3.97
N SER A 59 9.22 30.30 3.21
CA SER A 59 10.69 30.27 3.32
C SER A 59 11.17 30.82 4.67
N GLY A 60 10.51 31.85 5.21
CA GLY A 60 10.77 32.37 6.55
C GLY A 60 10.52 31.32 7.63
N GLU A 61 9.41 30.59 7.54
CA GLU A 61 9.07 29.56 8.51
C GLU A 61 9.98 28.33 8.45
N LEU A 62 10.34 27.86 7.25
CA LEU A 62 11.34 26.81 7.07
C LEU A 62 12.67 27.20 7.71
N ARG A 63 13.14 28.43 7.45
CA ARG A 63 14.37 28.96 8.06
C ARG A 63 14.27 29.01 9.58
N ARG A 64 13.17 29.55 10.13
CA ARG A 64 12.94 29.63 11.58
C ARG A 64 13.04 28.25 12.23
N VAL A 65 12.35 27.25 11.67
CA VAL A 65 12.32 25.90 12.24
C VAL A 65 13.71 25.27 12.21
N ILE A 66 14.42 25.40 11.10
CA ILE A 66 15.77 24.83 10.95
C ILE A 66 16.77 25.53 11.87
N ASP A 67 16.76 26.85 11.93
CA ASP A 67 17.69 27.64 12.76
C ASP A 67 17.45 27.39 14.26
N ALA A 68 16.20 27.21 14.68
CA ALA A 68 15.84 27.06 16.10
C ALA A 68 15.85 25.60 16.59
N TYR A 69 15.53 24.63 15.73
CA TYR A 69 15.30 23.22 16.14
C TYR A 69 16.06 22.19 15.30
N GLY A 70 16.69 22.60 14.19
CA GLY A 70 17.39 21.71 13.26
C GLY A 70 16.45 20.96 12.31
N ASN A 71 17.06 20.33 11.29
CA ASN A 71 16.33 19.62 10.22
C ASN A 71 15.52 18.41 10.70
N GLU A 72 15.89 17.79 11.83
CA GLU A 72 15.12 16.69 12.43
C GLU A 72 13.70 17.11 12.84
N ALA A 73 13.48 18.40 13.14
CA ALA A 73 12.18 18.94 13.49
C ALA A 73 11.22 19.11 12.29
N VAL A 74 11.67 18.84 11.07
CA VAL A 74 10.84 18.82 9.86
C VAL A 74 10.44 17.38 9.56
N TYR A 75 9.13 17.10 9.54
CA TYR A 75 8.60 15.84 9.04
C TYR A 75 8.17 15.98 7.59
N GLY A 76 8.88 15.28 6.72
CA GLY A 76 8.69 15.28 5.27
C GLY A 76 8.32 13.92 4.68
N GLY A 77 7.88 12.95 5.51
CA GLY A 77 7.57 11.59 5.04
C GLY A 77 6.48 11.54 3.96
N SER A 78 5.53 12.49 3.99
CA SER A 78 4.63 12.84 2.87
C SER A 78 3.92 11.67 2.14
N TYR A 79 3.59 10.57 2.85
CA TYR A 79 3.03 9.37 2.22
C TYR A 79 1.72 9.65 1.45
N GLY A 80 1.61 9.05 0.27
CA GLY A 80 0.45 9.18 -0.61
C GLY A 80 0.68 8.58 -1.99
N TRP A 81 -0.39 8.48 -2.78
CA TRP A 81 -0.35 7.92 -4.13
C TRP A 81 0.03 8.94 -5.22
N SER A 82 -0.03 10.24 -4.92
CA SER A 82 0.29 11.30 -5.88
C SER A 82 -0.45 11.11 -7.22
N SER A 83 0.21 11.43 -8.34
CA SER A 83 -0.19 11.06 -9.69
C SER A 83 0.99 10.40 -10.42
N ALA A 84 0.69 9.65 -11.49
CA ALA A 84 1.72 9.16 -12.39
C ALA A 84 2.49 10.33 -13.03
N GLY A 85 3.78 10.11 -13.27
CA GLY A 85 4.75 11.09 -13.75
C GLY A 85 6.14 10.75 -13.21
N ARG A 86 7.17 10.80 -14.04
CA ARG A 86 8.54 10.45 -13.64
C ARG A 86 9.31 11.64 -13.12
N PHE A 87 8.96 12.84 -13.57
CA PHE A 87 9.53 14.08 -13.06
C PHE A 87 8.64 14.75 -12.02
N HIS A 88 7.36 14.97 -12.31
CA HIS A 88 6.43 15.68 -11.43
C HIS A 88 5.78 14.80 -10.35
N HIS A 89 6.43 13.71 -9.97
CA HIS A 89 5.98 12.91 -8.82
C HIS A 89 6.15 13.73 -7.53
N ALA A 90 5.04 14.22 -6.96
CA ALA A 90 5.03 15.17 -5.84
C ALA A 90 5.93 14.78 -4.65
N GLN A 91 5.91 13.51 -4.22
CA GLN A 91 6.78 13.03 -3.13
C GLN A 91 8.27 13.10 -3.51
N SER A 92 8.62 12.77 -4.76
CA SER A 92 10.00 12.89 -5.23
C SER A 92 10.48 14.34 -5.19
N GLN A 93 9.60 15.29 -5.51
CA GLN A 93 9.90 16.72 -5.49
C GLN A 93 10.08 17.24 -4.04
N VAL A 94 9.19 16.86 -3.11
CA VAL A 94 9.34 17.15 -1.68
C VAL A 94 10.68 16.61 -1.16
N HIS A 95 10.99 15.35 -1.44
CA HIS A 95 12.21 14.73 -0.94
C HIS A 95 13.46 15.39 -1.52
N ARG A 96 13.48 15.71 -2.83
CA ARG A 96 14.60 16.43 -3.43
C ARG A 96 14.79 17.81 -2.77
N PHE A 97 13.71 18.56 -2.62
CA PHE A 97 13.74 19.88 -1.99
C PHE A 97 14.28 19.82 -0.56
N LEU A 98 13.73 18.94 0.29
CA LEU A 98 14.15 18.82 1.69
C LEU A 98 15.56 18.24 1.84
N ASN A 99 15.99 17.33 0.96
CA ASN A 99 17.37 16.85 0.96
C ASN A 99 18.36 17.96 0.63
N CYS A 100 18.05 18.81 -0.36
CA CYS A 100 18.85 20.01 -0.66
C CYS A 100 18.86 21.04 0.48
N LEU A 101 17.78 21.12 1.27
CA LEU A 101 17.64 22.03 2.40
C LEU A 101 18.38 21.55 3.67
N GLY A 102 18.89 20.31 3.69
CA GLY A 102 19.66 19.77 4.82
C GLY A 102 19.02 18.57 5.51
N GLY A 103 17.99 17.97 4.92
CA GLY A 103 17.36 16.74 5.39
C GLY A 103 16.09 16.95 6.21
N TYR A 104 15.49 15.84 6.64
CA TYR A 104 14.22 15.82 7.38
C TYR A 104 13.98 14.47 8.05
N THR A 105 13.14 14.43 9.10
CA THR A 105 12.62 13.18 9.66
C THR A 105 11.69 12.50 8.65
N PHE A 106 12.00 11.27 8.26
CA PHE A 106 11.26 10.54 7.24
C PHE A 106 10.43 9.38 7.81
N SER A 107 9.67 8.71 6.95
CA SER A 107 8.95 7.49 7.31
C SER A 107 9.40 6.29 6.50
N ARG A 108 9.37 5.09 7.10
CA ARG A 108 9.65 3.82 6.41
C ARG A 108 8.36 3.04 6.11
N HIS A 109 8.43 2.25 5.04
CA HIS A 109 7.36 1.38 4.54
C HIS A 109 6.10 2.14 4.09
N SER A 110 4.99 1.44 3.92
CA SER A 110 3.76 1.95 3.33
C SER A 110 2.53 1.49 4.10
N TYR A 111 1.39 2.16 3.90
CA TYR A 111 0.10 1.67 4.40
C TYR A 111 -0.39 0.43 3.64
N SER A 112 0.23 0.08 2.51
CA SER A 112 -0.09 -1.12 1.75
C SER A 112 0.62 -2.35 2.28
N LEU A 113 1.87 -2.23 2.74
CA LEU A 113 2.77 -3.36 3.02
C LEU A 113 3.56 -3.16 4.33
N GLY A 114 2.95 -2.48 5.30
CA GLY A 114 3.61 -2.08 6.56
C GLY A 114 4.17 -3.25 7.37
N ALA A 115 3.47 -4.40 7.39
CA ALA A 115 3.95 -5.60 8.07
C ALA A 115 4.78 -6.48 7.13
N THR A 116 4.29 -6.78 5.92
CA THR A 116 5.01 -7.62 4.94
C THR A 116 6.41 -7.08 4.63
N GLY A 117 6.54 -5.76 4.48
CA GLY A 117 7.82 -5.10 4.18
C GLY A 117 8.85 -5.21 5.30
N VAL A 118 8.46 -5.70 6.49
CA VAL A 118 9.33 -5.98 7.62
C VAL A 118 9.56 -7.47 7.79
N ILE A 119 8.50 -8.29 7.74
CA ILE A 119 8.61 -9.73 8.03
C ILE A 119 9.23 -10.53 6.88
N MET A 120 8.82 -10.28 5.63
CA MET A 120 9.27 -11.08 4.48
C MET A 120 10.78 -11.01 4.23
N PRO A 121 11.45 -9.84 4.34
CA PRO A 121 12.90 -9.78 4.25
C PRO A 121 13.62 -10.67 5.27
N ARG A 122 13.04 -10.90 6.45
CA ARG A 122 13.64 -11.77 7.48
C ARG A 122 13.46 -13.25 7.18
N VAL A 123 12.35 -13.64 6.56
CA VAL A 123 11.96 -15.06 6.44
C VAL A 123 12.14 -15.64 5.05
N VAL A 124 12.21 -14.80 4.02
CA VAL A 124 12.45 -15.22 2.62
C VAL A 124 13.47 -14.32 1.91
N GLY A 125 14.06 -13.35 2.62
CA GLY A 125 15.18 -12.55 2.13
C GLY A 125 14.80 -11.40 1.20
N THR A 126 13.51 -11.28 0.84
CA THR A 126 13.01 -10.26 -0.06
C THR A 126 11.55 -9.95 0.23
N HIS A 127 11.17 -8.69 0.01
CA HIS A 127 9.79 -8.26 -0.02
C HIS A 127 9.35 -7.96 -1.45
N ASP A 128 10.19 -7.23 -2.19
CA ASP A 128 9.89 -6.71 -3.52
C ASP A 128 9.70 -7.83 -4.56
N ASP A 129 10.51 -8.88 -4.52
CA ASP A 129 10.43 -9.95 -5.52
C ASP A 129 9.15 -10.79 -5.38
N LEU A 130 8.49 -10.79 -4.22
CA LEU A 130 7.26 -11.53 -3.99
C LEU A 130 6.10 -11.07 -4.88
N PHE A 131 6.13 -9.81 -5.34
CA PHE A 131 5.14 -9.25 -6.26
C PHE A 131 5.76 -8.81 -7.59
N LYS A 132 6.98 -8.26 -7.61
CA LYS A 132 7.67 -7.86 -8.85
C LYS A 132 8.03 -9.07 -9.71
N ARG A 133 8.48 -10.15 -9.07
CA ARG A 133 8.90 -11.42 -9.69
C ARG A 133 8.00 -12.55 -9.23
N SER A 134 6.71 -12.27 -9.10
CA SER A 134 5.69 -13.28 -8.84
C SER A 134 5.51 -14.20 -10.06
N THR A 135 5.07 -15.44 -9.83
CA THR A 135 4.67 -16.36 -10.91
C THR A 135 3.68 -15.70 -11.88
N GLN A 136 3.93 -15.76 -13.18
CA GLN A 136 3.08 -15.04 -14.13
C GLN A 136 1.72 -15.68 -14.32
N TRP A 137 0.72 -14.87 -14.71
CA TRP A 137 -0.63 -15.33 -14.99
C TRP A 137 -0.67 -16.48 -16.00
N ASP A 138 0.13 -16.41 -17.06
CA ASP A 138 0.16 -17.47 -18.07
C ASP A 138 0.74 -18.79 -17.52
N VAL A 139 1.74 -18.72 -16.64
CA VAL A 139 2.27 -19.90 -15.95
C VAL A 139 1.23 -20.50 -15.01
N ILE A 140 0.46 -19.67 -14.29
CA ILE A 140 -0.64 -20.14 -13.43
C ILE A 140 -1.71 -20.83 -14.30
N VAL A 141 -2.16 -20.19 -15.37
CA VAL A 141 -3.17 -20.76 -16.29
C VAL A 141 -2.70 -22.10 -16.86
N GLU A 142 -1.42 -22.19 -17.28
CA GLU A 142 -0.89 -23.37 -17.93
C GLU A 142 -0.61 -24.53 -16.96
N HIS A 143 -0.22 -24.26 -15.71
CA HIS A 143 0.31 -25.32 -14.84
C HIS A 143 -0.43 -25.53 -13.52
N THR A 144 -1.23 -24.58 -13.05
CA THR A 144 -1.97 -24.74 -11.79
C THR A 144 -3.21 -25.61 -11.98
N ASP A 145 -3.53 -26.43 -10.97
CA ASP A 145 -4.80 -27.14 -10.85
C ASP A 145 -5.72 -26.45 -9.82
N LEU A 146 -5.14 -26.02 -8.69
CA LEU A 146 -5.85 -25.41 -7.57
C LEU A 146 -5.20 -24.07 -7.15
N MET A 147 -6.00 -23.00 -7.17
CA MET A 147 -5.62 -21.69 -6.62
C MET A 147 -6.36 -21.48 -5.30
N VAL A 148 -5.63 -21.41 -4.18
CA VAL A 148 -6.20 -21.13 -2.85
C VAL A 148 -5.89 -19.69 -2.47
N CYS A 149 -6.93 -18.86 -2.39
CA CYS A 149 -6.83 -17.42 -2.21
C CYS A 149 -7.29 -17.01 -0.81
N PHE A 150 -6.35 -16.57 0.02
CA PHE A 150 -6.64 -15.92 1.29
C PHE A 150 -6.80 -14.41 1.08
N GLY A 151 -8.03 -13.92 1.23
CA GLY A 151 -8.43 -12.55 0.89
C GLY A 151 -8.75 -12.30 -0.58
N GLY A 152 -8.91 -13.39 -1.37
CA GLY A 152 -9.35 -13.36 -2.77
C GLY A 152 -8.37 -12.73 -3.78
N VAL A 153 -8.88 -12.43 -4.97
CA VAL A 153 -8.22 -11.81 -6.13
C VAL A 153 -9.12 -10.69 -6.69
N ALA A 154 -9.32 -9.64 -5.90
CA ALA A 154 -10.33 -8.62 -6.19
C ALA A 154 -9.94 -7.76 -7.41
N LEU A 155 -10.61 -7.99 -8.56
CA LEU A 155 -10.31 -7.31 -9.83
C LEU A 155 -10.43 -5.78 -9.77
N LYS A 156 -11.28 -5.25 -8.87
CA LYS A 156 -11.36 -3.78 -8.68
C LYS A 156 -10.01 -3.15 -8.35
N ASN A 157 -9.11 -3.89 -7.70
CA ASN A 157 -7.79 -3.39 -7.33
C ASN A 157 -6.79 -3.52 -8.49
N THR A 158 -7.02 -4.42 -9.44
CA THR A 158 -6.15 -4.60 -10.62
C THR A 158 -6.40 -3.54 -11.68
N GLY A 159 -7.30 -2.59 -11.47
CA GLY A 159 -7.49 -1.43 -12.36
C GLY A 159 -6.48 -0.30 -12.18
N VAL A 160 -5.51 -0.46 -11.27
CA VAL A 160 -4.54 0.60 -10.90
C VAL A 160 -3.15 0.03 -10.64
N ASN A 161 -2.11 0.82 -10.94
CA ASN A 161 -0.72 0.55 -10.55
C ASN A 161 0.03 1.88 -10.31
N HIS A 162 1.09 1.84 -9.51
CA HIS A 162 1.99 2.97 -9.33
C HIS A 162 2.66 3.33 -10.66
N GLY A 163 2.53 4.59 -11.08
CA GLY A 163 3.07 5.04 -12.36
C GLY A 163 2.21 4.68 -13.57
N GLY A 164 0.98 4.19 -13.37
CA GLY A 164 0.02 3.91 -14.43
C GLY A 164 0.07 2.47 -14.94
N THR A 165 -0.92 2.12 -15.77
CA THR A 165 -0.99 0.81 -16.44
C THR A 165 -1.66 0.93 -17.81
N THR A 166 -1.24 0.08 -18.75
CA THR A 166 -1.68 0.08 -20.15
C THR A 166 -2.55 -1.11 -20.54
N ALA A 167 -2.65 -2.14 -19.68
CA ALA A 167 -3.48 -3.33 -19.88
C ALA A 167 -3.88 -3.99 -18.55
N HIS A 168 -5.05 -4.62 -18.51
CA HIS A 168 -5.62 -5.26 -17.31
C HIS A 168 -5.93 -6.75 -17.54
N PRO A 169 -4.94 -7.66 -17.51
CA PRO A 169 -5.11 -9.05 -17.95
C PRO A 169 -5.70 -10.00 -16.89
N ALA A 170 -5.82 -9.56 -15.63
CA ALA A 170 -6.20 -10.45 -14.53
C ALA A 170 -7.55 -11.15 -14.74
N ARG A 171 -8.56 -10.44 -15.27
CA ARG A 171 -9.88 -11.03 -15.58
C ARG A 171 -9.78 -12.15 -16.60
N ASP A 172 -9.07 -11.89 -17.71
CA ASP A 172 -8.85 -12.88 -18.76
C ASP A 172 -8.10 -14.10 -18.23
N ALA A 173 -7.05 -13.89 -17.43
CA ALA A 173 -6.29 -14.98 -16.81
C ALA A 173 -7.17 -15.88 -15.93
N LEU A 174 -8.00 -15.30 -15.06
CA LEU A 174 -8.94 -16.08 -14.22
C LEU A 174 -9.96 -16.86 -15.06
N ASN A 175 -10.44 -16.27 -16.17
CA ASN A 175 -11.36 -16.95 -17.09
C ASN A 175 -10.69 -18.11 -17.82
N ARG A 176 -9.47 -17.93 -18.34
CA ARG A 176 -8.69 -18.99 -18.99
C ARG A 176 -8.33 -20.11 -18.02
N PHE A 177 -7.95 -19.77 -16.80
CA PHE A 177 -7.66 -20.74 -15.74
C PHE A 177 -8.85 -21.66 -15.50
N ARG A 178 -10.06 -21.09 -15.34
CA ARG A 178 -11.30 -21.87 -15.19
C ARG A 178 -11.66 -22.67 -16.43
N ALA A 179 -11.49 -22.10 -17.62
CA ALA A 179 -11.82 -22.77 -18.88
C ALA A 179 -10.97 -24.03 -19.11
N LYS A 180 -9.75 -24.06 -18.60
CA LYS A 180 -8.87 -25.24 -18.59
C LYS A 180 -9.27 -26.29 -17.51
N GLY A 181 -10.18 -25.94 -16.60
CA GLY A 181 -10.60 -26.80 -15.48
C GLY A 181 -9.93 -26.48 -14.15
N GLY A 182 -9.16 -25.39 -14.06
CA GLY A 182 -8.58 -24.91 -12.82
C GLY A 182 -9.64 -24.53 -11.78
N GLN A 183 -9.39 -24.88 -10.53
CA GLN A 183 -10.29 -24.61 -9.41
C GLN A 183 -9.79 -23.45 -8.56
N ILE A 184 -10.70 -22.56 -8.15
CA ILE A 184 -10.40 -21.46 -7.25
C ILE A 184 -11.15 -21.68 -5.94
N VAL A 185 -10.41 -21.69 -4.84
CA VAL A 185 -10.94 -21.63 -3.48
C VAL A 185 -10.66 -20.24 -2.93
N SER A 186 -11.68 -19.54 -2.44
CA SER A 186 -11.55 -18.20 -1.88
C SER A 186 -11.96 -18.19 -0.41
N ILE A 187 -11.00 -17.94 0.47
CA ILE A 187 -11.22 -17.73 1.90
C ILE A 187 -11.25 -16.20 2.10
N SER A 188 -12.46 -15.63 2.14
CA SER A 188 -12.67 -14.20 2.33
C SER A 188 -14.07 -13.96 2.90
N PRO A 189 -14.26 -12.97 3.79
CA PRO A 189 -15.61 -12.57 4.20
C PRO A 189 -16.46 -11.96 3.07
N LEU A 190 -15.85 -11.58 1.93
CA LEU A 190 -16.55 -11.01 0.78
C LEU A 190 -16.53 -11.99 -0.39
N ARG A 191 -17.73 -12.41 -0.83
CA ARG A 191 -17.90 -13.29 -1.99
C ARG A 191 -17.29 -12.72 -3.27
N ASP A 192 -17.43 -11.40 -3.47
CA ASP A 192 -17.00 -10.72 -4.70
C ASP A 192 -15.49 -10.40 -4.71
N ASP A 193 -14.72 -10.85 -3.71
CA ASP A 193 -13.25 -10.77 -3.76
C ASP A 193 -12.67 -11.73 -4.82
N VAL A 194 -13.47 -12.60 -5.41
CA VAL A 194 -13.12 -13.32 -6.65
C VAL A 194 -14.25 -13.11 -7.67
N ASP A 195 -13.89 -12.63 -8.86
CA ASP A 195 -14.83 -12.48 -9.96
C ASP A 195 -15.12 -13.84 -10.61
N GLY A 196 -16.40 -14.20 -10.74
CA GLY A 196 -16.85 -15.47 -11.32
C GLY A 196 -16.92 -16.65 -10.34
N PRO A 197 -17.22 -17.87 -10.82
CA PRO A 197 -17.41 -19.04 -9.95
C PRO A 197 -16.15 -19.40 -9.14
N CYS A 198 -16.32 -19.66 -7.84
CA CYS A 198 -15.30 -20.19 -6.95
C CYS A 198 -15.94 -20.97 -5.79
N ASP A 199 -15.14 -21.82 -5.14
CA ASP A 199 -15.44 -22.47 -3.88
C ASP A 199 -15.18 -21.44 -2.75
N TRP A 200 -16.22 -20.76 -2.30
CA TRP A 200 -16.13 -19.59 -1.41
C TRP A 200 -16.41 -19.95 0.05
N HIS A 201 -15.48 -19.56 0.92
CA HIS A 201 -15.49 -19.80 2.36
C HIS A 201 -15.47 -18.46 3.11
N ALA A 202 -16.57 -18.14 3.81
CA ALA A 202 -16.77 -16.87 4.50
C ALA A 202 -16.19 -16.88 5.92
N ALA A 203 -14.86 -16.91 6.03
CA ALA A 203 -14.20 -16.88 7.33
C ALA A 203 -14.47 -15.57 8.11
N VAL A 204 -14.56 -15.68 9.44
CA VAL A 204 -14.62 -14.52 10.34
C VAL A 204 -13.39 -13.61 10.07
N PRO A 205 -13.57 -12.30 9.81
CA PRO A 205 -12.45 -11.42 9.50
C PRO A 205 -11.36 -11.43 10.58
N GLY A 206 -10.09 -11.58 10.16
CA GLY A 206 -8.94 -11.62 11.06
C GLY A 206 -8.59 -13.01 11.61
N THR A 207 -9.21 -14.07 11.10
CA THR A 207 -9.00 -15.45 11.56
C THR A 207 -8.25 -16.33 10.54
N ASP A 208 -7.73 -15.74 9.46
CA ASP A 208 -7.08 -16.44 8.35
C ASP A 208 -5.88 -17.28 8.79
N VAL A 209 -5.12 -16.82 9.78
CA VAL A 209 -3.98 -17.59 10.34
C VAL A 209 -4.46 -18.88 11.02
N ALA A 210 -5.62 -18.87 11.68
CA ALA A 210 -6.20 -20.08 12.26
C ALA A 210 -6.59 -21.09 11.17
N VAL A 211 -7.17 -20.62 10.06
CA VAL A 211 -7.47 -21.45 8.89
C VAL A 211 -6.18 -22.08 8.34
N MET A 212 -5.14 -21.28 8.09
CA MET A 212 -3.86 -21.78 7.56
C MET A 212 -3.19 -22.79 8.50
N LEU A 213 -3.25 -22.57 9.82
CA LEU A 213 -2.74 -23.49 10.82
C LEU A 213 -3.51 -24.82 10.83
N ALA A 214 -4.84 -24.81 10.69
CA ALA A 214 -5.62 -26.04 10.57
C ALA A 214 -5.28 -26.84 9.31
N LEU A 215 -5.09 -26.16 8.17
CA LEU A 215 -4.65 -26.82 6.95
C LEU A 215 -3.26 -27.45 7.13
N ALA A 216 -2.32 -26.69 7.70
CA ALA A 216 -0.98 -27.19 8.03
C ALA A 216 -1.02 -28.38 9.00
N HIS A 217 -1.89 -28.35 10.02
CA HIS A 217 -2.05 -29.44 10.97
C HIS A 217 -2.49 -30.74 10.28
N VAL A 218 -3.44 -30.67 9.35
CA VAL A 218 -3.84 -31.85 8.55
C VAL A 218 -2.67 -32.35 7.71
N LEU A 219 -1.92 -31.45 7.06
CA LEU A 219 -0.74 -31.85 6.30
C LEU A 219 0.31 -32.58 7.16
N ALA A 220 0.56 -32.09 8.38
CA ALA A 220 1.51 -32.69 9.30
C ALA A 220 1.04 -34.04 9.83
N THR A 221 -0.21 -34.12 10.31
CA THR A 221 -0.76 -35.32 10.99
C THR A 221 -1.11 -36.46 10.03
N GLU A 222 -1.48 -36.15 8.78
CA GLU A 222 -1.75 -37.15 7.75
C GLU A 222 -0.51 -37.48 6.90
N SER A 223 0.68 -36.98 7.28
CA SER A 223 1.94 -37.20 6.57
C SER A 223 1.90 -36.75 5.10
N LEU A 224 1.19 -35.65 4.82
CA LEU A 224 1.08 -35.04 3.50
C LEU A 224 2.05 -33.87 3.30
N ALA A 225 2.73 -33.42 4.35
CA ALA A 225 3.77 -32.40 4.25
C ALA A 225 5.02 -32.95 3.55
N ASP A 226 5.59 -32.19 2.61
CA ASP A 226 6.82 -32.53 1.89
C ASP A 226 8.04 -32.32 2.79
N ARG A 227 8.43 -33.39 3.50
CA ARG A 227 9.56 -33.41 4.43
C ARG A 227 10.90 -33.15 3.73
N ASP A 228 11.04 -33.57 2.47
CA ASP A 228 12.28 -33.39 1.71
C ASP A 228 12.46 -31.90 1.38
N PHE A 229 11.41 -31.25 0.91
CA PHE A 229 11.44 -29.80 0.66
C PHE A 229 11.73 -29.02 1.94
N LEU A 230 11.05 -29.35 3.05
CA LEU A 230 11.25 -28.69 4.34
C LEU A 230 12.69 -28.84 4.85
N SER A 231 13.32 -29.99 4.64
CA SER A 231 14.70 -30.25 5.10
C SER A 231 15.77 -29.58 4.23
N THR A 232 15.49 -29.38 2.94
CA THR A 232 16.48 -28.89 1.96
C THR A 232 16.39 -27.37 1.75
N TYR A 233 15.17 -26.82 1.75
CA TYR A 233 14.91 -25.42 1.36
C TYR A 233 14.47 -24.54 2.53
N CYS A 234 14.25 -25.11 3.72
CA CYS A 234 13.78 -24.37 4.89
C CYS A 234 14.65 -24.62 6.13
N THR A 235 14.48 -23.78 7.14
CA THR A 235 15.01 -24.00 8.49
C THR A 235 13.92 -23.85 9.56
N GLY A 236 14.03 -24.65 10.61
CA GLY A 236 13.25 -24.48 11.84
C GLY A 236 11.82 -25.01 11.83
N TYR A 237 11.48 -25.87 10.87
CA TYR A 237 10.17 -26.51 10.79
C TYR A 237 9.84 -27.35 12.04
N ASP A 238 10.83 -28.00 12.65
CA ASP A 238 10.66 -28.83 13.85
C ASP A 238 10.14 -28.02 15.05
N ARG A 239 10.61 -26.78 15.23
CA ARG A 239 10.10 -25.87 16.27
C ARG A 239 8.65 -25.48 15.98
N PHE A 240 8.35 -25.12 14.75
CA PHE A 240 6.99 -24.77 14.33
C PHE A 240 6.01 -25.95 14.49
N GLU A 241 6.41 -27.15 14.09
CA GLU A 241 5.58 -28.36 14.17
C GLU A 241 5.18 -28.67 15.62
N ARG A 242 6.07 -28.45 16.60
CA ARG A 242 5.73 -28.62 18.02
C ARG A 242 4.61 -27.68 18.48
N TYR A 243 4.63 -26.42 18.04
CA TYR A 243 3.53 -25.48 18.30
C TYR A 243 2.25 -25.87 17.55
N LEU A 244 2.38 -26.29 16.29
CA LEU A 244 1.26 -26.71 15.43
C LEU A 244 0.51 -27.91 16.05
N LEU A 245 1.24 -28.89 16.56
CA LEU A 245 0.71 -30.10 17.18
C LEU A 245 0.31 -29.93 18.66
N GLY A 246 0.47 -28.73 19.23
CA GLY A 246 0.11 -28.45 20.62
C GLY A 246 1.07 -29.04 21.66
N ILE A 247 2.28 -29.45 21.27
CA ILE A 247 3.30 -29.97 22.18
C ILE A 247 3.84 -28.86 23.10
N GLU A 248 3.91 -27.63 22.59
CA GLU A 248 4.43 -26.47 23.35
C GLU A 248 3.38 -25.83 24.25
N ASP A 249 2.15 -25.66 23.78
CA ASP A 249 1.10 -24.87 24.44
C ASP A 249 -0.12 -25.70 24.88
N GLY A 250 -0.12 -27.02 24.64
CA GLY A 250 -1.20 -27.93 25.00
C GLY A 250 -2.42 -27.86 24.08
N VAL A 251 -2.38 -27.07 22.99
CA VAL A 251 -3.53 -26.85 22.10
C VAL A 251 -3.15 -27.22 20.67
N PRO A 252 -3.53 -28.43 20.18
CA PRO A 252 -3.35 -28.78 18.78
C PRO A 252 -4.13 -27.81 17.88
N LYS A 253 -3.49 -27.29 16.83
CA LYS A 253 -4.12 -26.36 15.89
C LYS A 253 -4.96 -27.11 14.85
N SER A 254 -5.84 -28.00 15.32
CA SER A 254 -6.65 -28.88 14.48
C SER A 254 -7.74 -28.13 13.70
N PRO A 255 -8.36 -28.76 12.69
CA PRO A 255 -9.55 -28.24 12.04
C PRO A 255 -10.68 -27.89 13.01
N GLN A 256 -10.90 -28.68 14.06
CA GLN A 256 -11.93 -28.41 15.08
C GLN A 256 -11.59 -27.17 15.92
N TRP A 257 -10.31 -26.97 16.24
CA TRP A 257 -9.85 -25.76 16.91
C TRP A 257 -10.08 -24.53 16.03
N ALA A 258 -9.71 -24.58 14.75
CA ALA A 258 -9.90 -23.46 13.84
C ALA A 258 -11.37 -23.17 13.57
N ALA A 259 -12.22 -24.20 13.41
CA ALA A 259 -13.65 -24.04 13.18
C ALA A 259 -14.34 -23.17 14.25
N HIS A 260 -13.93 -23.33 15.52
CA HIS A 260 -14.44 -22.50 16.61
C HIS A 260 -14.04 -21.02 16.49
N ILE A 261 -12.90 -20.73 15.86
CA ILE A 261 -12.35 -19.37 15.71
C ILE A 261 -12.86 -18.72 14.42
N CYS A 262 -12.71 -19.40 13.28
CA CYS A 262 -12.96 -18.83 11.96
C CYS A 262 -14.40 -19.02 11.46
N GLY A 263 -15.19 -19.88 12.11
CA GLY A 263 -16.57 -20.17 11.73
C GLY A 263 -16.74 -21.04 10.50
N LEU A 264 -15.66 -21.65 9.97
CA LEU A 264 -15.70 -22.61 8.87
C LEU A 264 -15.87 -24.04 9.38
N ASP A 265 -16.41 -24.92 8.54
CA ASP A 265 -16.58 -26.33 8.91
C ASP A 265 -15.25 -27.09 8.95
N ALA A 266 -15.08 -27.95 9.96
CA ALA A 266 -13.83 -28.68 10.17
C ALA A 266 -13.57 -29.76 9.09
N ASP A 267 -14.62 -30.36 8.55
CA ASP A 267 -14.49 -31.37 7.48
C ASP A 267 -14.15 -30.69 6.16
N GLU A 268 -14.69 -29.48 5.89
CA GLU A 268 -14.31 -28.66 4.74
C GLU A 268 -12.83 -28.28 4.77
N LEU A 269 -12.32 -27.84 5.94
CA LEU A 269 -10.89 -27.55 6.13
C LEU A 269 -10.02 -28.79 5.89
N THR A 270 -10.45 -29.94 6.42
CA THR A 270 -9.73 -31.21 6.23
C THR A 270 -9.71 -31.63 4.76
N ALA A 271 -10.84 -31.54 4.08
CA ALA A 271 -10.96 -31.86 2.65
C ALA A 271 -10.11 -30.91 1.79
N LEU A 272 -10.09 -29.61 2.12
CA LEU A 272 -9.27 -28.63 1.43
C LEU A 272 -7.77 -28.95 1.56
N ALA A 273 -7.27 -29.24 2.76
CA ALA A 273 -5.86 -29.59 2.97
C ALA A 273 -5.45 -30.82 2.15
N ARG A 274 -6.28 -31.86 2.11
CA ARG A 274 -6.06 -33.07 1.29
C ARG A 274 -6.04 -32.75 -0.21
N ARG A 275 -6.99 -31.93 -0.68
CA ARG A 275 -7.04 -31.47 -2.08
C ARG A 275 -5.77 -30.68 -2.47
N MET A 276 -5.31 -29.80 -1.58
CA MET A 276 -4.09 -29.01 -1.77
C MET A 276 -2.86 -29.89 -1.94
N ALA A 277 -2.71 -30.92 -1.10
CA ALA A 277 -1.60 -31.87 -1.18
C ALA A 277 -1.64 -32.75 -2.45
N ALA A 278 -2.84 -33.08 -2.93
CA ALA A 278 -3.04 -33.94 -4.09
C ALA A 278 -2.95 -33.23 -5.46
N SER A 279 -2.82 -31.91 -5.49
CA SER A 279 -2.93 -31.08 -6.70
C SER A 279 -1.73 -30.15 -6.88
N ARG A 280 -1.46 -29.66 -8.11
CA ARG A 280 -0.58 -28.51 -8.29
C ARG A 280 -1.28 -27.25 -7.75
N THR A 281 -0.82 -26.80 -6.59
CA THR A 281 -1.48 -25.78 -5.77
C THR A 281 -0.62 -24.54 -5.62
N ILE A 282 -1.21 -23.38 -5.92
CA ILE A 282 -0.65 -22.09 -5.54
C ILE A 282 -1.46 -21.48 -4.39
N VAL A 283 -0.75 -21.13 -3.32
CA VAL A 283 -1.31 -20.45 -2.15
C VAL A 283 -1.07 -18.95 -2.32
N THR A 284 -2.14 -18.16 -2.37
CA THR A 284 -2.05 -16.72 -2.52
C THR A 284 -2.56 -15.98 -1.29
N VAL A 285 -1.81 -14.97 -0.84
CA VAL A 285 -2.17 -14.13 0.31
C VAL A 285 -2.32 -12.69 -0.15
N SER A 286 -3.51 -12.12 0.00
CA SER A 286 -3.83 -10.72 -0.32
C SER A 286 -3.17 -9.76 0.68
N TRP A 287 -2.87 -8.54 0.22
CA TRP A 287 -2.27 -7.50 1.07
C TRP A 287 -3.25 -6.96 2.12
N SER A 288 -4.55 -7.24 2.02
CA SER A 288 -5.51 -6.87 3.06
C SER A 288 -5.25 -7.58 4.39
N LEU A 289 -4.82 -8.85 4.36
CA LEU A 289 -4.67 -9.70 5.54
C LEU A 289 -3.61 -9.19 6.53
N GLN A 290 -2.60 -8.48 6.03
CA GLN A 290 -1.53 -7.91 6.84
C GLN A 290 -1.80 -6.47 7.32
N ARG A 291 -2.95 -5.87 6.95
CA ARG A 291 -3.36 -4.53 7.43
C ARG A 291 -4.25 -4.62 8.66
N THR A 292 -3.82 -5.42 9.61
CA THR A 292 -4.52 -5.76 10.86
C THR A 292 -3.52 -5.84 12.00
N ARG A 293 -3.99 -6.01 13.24
CA ARG A 293 -3.11 -6.35 14.36
C ARG A 293 -2.52 -7.75 14.11
N HIS A 294 -1.23 -7.94 14.41
CA HIS A 294 -0.48 -9.16 14.10
C HIS A 294 -0.43 -9.47 12.59
N GLY A 295 -0.49 -8.43 11.75
CA GLY A 295 -0.58 -8.57 10.29
C GLY A 295 0.62 -9.29 9.66
N GLU A 296 1.76 -9.36 10.34
CA GLU A 296 2.93 -10.11 9.90
C GLU A 296 2.72 -11.63 9.85
N GLN A 297 1.76 -12.15 10.62
CA GLN A 297 1.53 -13.59 10.78
C GLN A 297 0.90 -14.22 9.53
N ALA A 298 -0.04 -13.53 8.86
CA ALA A 298 -0.74 -14.07 7.69
C ALA A 298 0.18 -14.38 6.49
N PRO A 299 1.03 -13.46 6.01
CA PRO A 299 1.94 -13.77 4.90
C PRO A 299 3.03 -14.77 5.32
N TRP A 300 3.49 -14.75 6.58
CA TRP A 300 4.48 -15.73 7.06
C TRP A 300 3.88 -17.14 7.12
N MET A 301 2.69 -17.29 7.71
CA MET A 301 1.99 -18.57 7.76
C MET A 301 1.59 -19.08 6.36
N GLY A 302 1.19 -18.18 5.44
CA GLY A 302 0.90 -18.55 4.06
C GLY A 302 2.14 -19.08 3.32
N LEU A 303 3.31 -18.47 3.54
CA LEU A 303 4.58 -18.99 3.03
C LEU A 303 4.94 -20.35 3.65
N THR A 304 4.77 -20.50 4.97
CA THR A 304 4.99 -21.78 5.68
C THR A 304 4.06 -22.88 5.14
N LEU A 305 2.78 -22.59 4.92
CA LEU A 305 1.82 -23.53 4.34
C LEU A 305 2.23 -23.95 2.92
N ALA A 306 2.66 -22.99 2.09
CA ALA A 306 3.19 -23.29 0.75
C ALA A 306 4.48 -24.12 0.80
N ALA A 307 5.35 -23.89 1.79
CA ALA A 307 6.56 -24.67 2.01
C ALA A 307 6.24 -26.11 2.46
N MET A 308 5.23 -26.30 3.32
CA MET A 308 4.77 -27.64 3.71
C MET A 308 4.20 -28.44 2.54
N LEU A 309 3.61 -27.78 1.54
CA LEU A 309 3.18 -28.45 0.30
C LEU A 309 4.37 -28.84 -0.61
N GLY A 310 5.56 -28.25 -0.43
CA GLY A 310 6.77 -28.58 -1.18
C GLY A 310 6.83 -28.04 -2.62
N GLN A 311 5.89 -27.19 -3.01
CA GLN A 311 5.71 -26.78 -4.42
C GLN A 311 6.32 -25.42 -4.79
N ILE A 312 6.95 -24.72 -3.85
CA ILE A 312 7.65 -23.45 -4.11
C ILE A 312 8.74 -23.65 -5.16
N GLY A 313 8.74 -22.79 -6.18
CA GLY A 313 9.65 -22.84 -7.32
C GLY A 313 9.23 -23.76 -8.47
N LEU A 314 8.08 -24.45 -8.37
CA LEU A 314 7.50 -25.21 -9.48
C LEU A 314 6.52 -24.35 -10.30
N PRO A 315 6.45 -24.50 -11.63
CA PRO A 315 5.46 -23.80 -12.44
C PRO A 315 4.03 -24.06 -11.94
N GLY A 316 3.28 -23.00 -11.67
CA GLY A 316 1.90 -23.08 -11.18
C GLY A 316 1.72 -23.58 -9.73
N GLY A 317 2.81 -23.73 -8.97
CA GLY A 317 2.78 -24.15 -7.56
C GLY A 317 3.49 -23.17 -6.63
N GLY A 318 3.27 -23.34 -5.32
CA GLY A 318 4.01 -22.60 -4.30
C GLY A 318 3.27 -21.41 -3.73
N PHE A 319 3.99 -20.30 -3.53
CA PHE A 319 3.48 -19.12 -2.83
C PHE A 319 3.24 -17.93 -3.78
N GLY A 320 2.26 -17.12 -3.44
CA GLY A 320 1.91 -15.89 -4.11
C GLY A 320 1.51 -14.79 -3.14
N HIS A 321 1.94 -13.56 -3.38
CA HIS A 321 1.57 -12.43 -2.52
C HIS A 321 1.00 -11.27 -3.34
N GLY A 322 -0.27 -10.94 -3.09
CA GLY A 322 -0.91 -9.75 -3.65
C GLY A 322 -1.59 -9.91 -5.01
N TYR A 323 -1.82 -11.13 -5.53
CA TYR A 323 -2.69 -11.31 -6.70
C TYR A 323 -4.06 -10.68 -6.43
N GLY A 324 -4.43 -9.63 -7.16
CA GLY A 324 -5.64 -8.84 -6.89
C GLY A 324 -5.50 -7.73 -5.84
N SER A 325 -4.27 -7.33 -5.49
CA SER A 325 -4.01 -6.17 -4.61
C SER A 325 -3.61 -4.91 -5.40
N MET A 326 -3.03 -5.09 -6.59
CA MET A 326 -2.80 -4.05 -7.61
C MET A 326 -2.48 -4.71 -8.96
N ASN A 327 -2.36 -3.93 -10.04
CA ASN A 327 -1.98 -4.44 -11.36
C ASN A 327 -0.46 -4.62 -11.51
N GLU A 328 0.12 -5.52 -10.71
CA GLU A 328 1.57 -5.82 -10.73
C GLU A 328 1.85 -7.32 -10.54
N PRO A 329 1.38 -7.99 -9.46
CA PRO A 329 1.48 -9.44 -9.36
C PRO A 329 0.87 -10.19 -10.55
N GLY A 330 1.62 -11.15 -11.07
CA GLY A 330 1.29 -11.97 -12.24
C GLY A 330 1.70 -11.35 -13.58
N LEU A 331 2.23 -10.12 -13.60
CA LEU A 331 2.72 -9.46 -14.81
C LEU A 331 4.24 -9.60 -14.96
N ALA A 332 4.72 -9.67 -16.19
CA ALA A 332 6.14 -9.75 -16.51
C ALA A 332 6.89 -8.46 -16.10
N PRO A 333 7.98 -8.56 -15.32
CA PRO A 333 8.77 -7.39 -14.97
C PRO A 333 9.59 -6.89 -16.16
N LEU A 334 9.86 -5.60 -16.21
CA LEU A 334 10.78 -4.98 -17.15
C LEU A 334 12.21 -5.48 -16.94
N ARG A 335 12.95 -5.65 -18.05
CA ARG A 335 14.39 -5.98 -18.04
C ARG A 335 15.28 -4.79 -17.72
N CYS A 336 14.73 -3.58 -17.72
CA CYS A 336 15.46 -2.36 -17.47
C CYS A 336 14.83 -1.52 -16.35
N GLY A 337 15.63 -0.61 -15.79
CA GLY A 337 15.10 0.47 -14.96
C GLY A 337 14.27 1.45 -15.80
N LEU A 338 13.56 2.34 -15.12
CA LEU A 338 12.84 3.46 -15.75
C LEU A 338 13.52 4.79 -15.38
N PRO A 339 13.30 5.88 -16.15
CA PRO A 339 13.87 7.18 -15.79
C PRO A 339 13.36 7.62 -14.42
N ARG A 340 14.25 8.22 -13.62
CA ARG A 340 13.99 8.60 -12.22
C ARG A 340 14.65 9.92 -11.90
N LEU A 341 13.90 10.83 -11.28
CA LEU A 341 14.45 12.06 -10.69
C LEU A 341 15.41 11.71 -9.53
N PRO A 342 16.69 12.15 -9.58
CA PRO A 342 17.58 12.06 -8.43
C PRO A 342 17.06 12.94 -7.28
N GLN A 343 16.94 12.37 -6.07
CA GLN A 343 16.43 13.10 -4.90
C GLN A 343 17.55 13.61 -3.98
N GLY A 344 18.82 13.30 -4.24
CA GLY A 344 19.92 13.58 -3.31
C GLY A 344 19.95 12.61 -2.12
N ILE A 345 20.69 12.98 -1.08
CA ILE A 345 20.89 12.18 0.14
C ILE A 345 20.26 12.94 1.31
N ASN A 346 19.46 12.25 2.13
CA ASN A 346 18.97 12.79 3.39
C ASN A 346 20.02 12.59 4.50
N PRO A 347 20.66 13.64 5.05
CA PRO A 347 21.60 13.48 6.15
C PRO A 347 20.92 13.19 7.50
N VAL A 348 19.62 13.44 7.65
CA VAL A 348 18.86 13.10 8.87
C VAL A 348 18.53 11.62 8.86
N THR A 349 18.82 10.95 9.98
CA THR A 349 18.64 9.49 10.13
C THR A 349 17.40 9.11 10.91
N SER A 350 16.78 10.06 11.63
CA SER A 350 15.55 9.86 12.39
C SER A 350 14.39 9.48 11.48
N PHE A 351 13.68 8.43 11.88
CA PHE A 351 12.54 7.92 11.12
C PHE A 351 11.47 7.34 12.04
N ILE A 352 10.28 7.21 11.48
CA ILE A 352 9.18 6.44 12.07
C ILE A 352 8.67 5.39 11.07
N PRO A 353 8.01 4.31 11.54
CA PRO A 353 7.12 3.54 10.69
C PRO A 353 6.00 4.47 10.19
N VAL A 354 5.61 4.38 8.91
CA VAL A 354 4.71 5.35 8.28
C VAL A 354 3.35 5.53 9.00
N ALA A 355 2.86 4.51 9.69
CA ALA A 355 1.61 4.56 10.45
C ALA A 355 1.76 5.15 11.88
N ALA A 356 2.97 5.53 12.30
CA ALA A 356 3.24 6.09 13.63
C ALA A 356 3.20 7.63 13.66
N VAL A 357 2.70 8.30 12.62
CA VAL A 357 2.65 9.78 12.54
C VAL A 357 1.91 10.39 13.74
N SER A 358 0.75 9.84 14.10
CA SER A 358 0.00 10.34 15.28
C SER A 358 0.75 10.08 16.59
N ASP A 359 1.49 8.97 16.70
CA ASP A 359 2.29 8.64 17.87
C ASP A 359 3.45 9.62 18.04
N MET A 360 4.22 9.83 16.97
CA MET A 360 5.33 10.78 16.92
C MET A 360 4.91 12.20 17.35
N LEU A 361 3.82 12.72 16.78
CA LEU A 361 3.39 14.09 17.05
C LEU A 361 2.80 14.27 18.47
N LEU A 362 2.18 13.22 19.03
CA LEU A 362 1.56 13.30 20.34
C LEU A 362 2.54 13.00 21.48
N ARG A 363 3.62 12.27 21.21
CA ARG A 363 4.54 11.72 22.23
C ARG A 363 6.02 11.94 21.88
N PRO A 364 6.44 13.19 21.60
CA PRO A 364 7.85 13.47 21.31
C PRO A 364 8.73 13.09 22.51
N GLY A 365 9.90 12.50 22.25
CA GLY A 365 10.84 12.04 23.28
C GLY A 365 10.52 10.69 23.92
N GLU A 366 9.35 10.09 23.65
CA GLU A 366 9.05 8.74 24.14
C GLU A 366 9.73 7.66 23.29
N PRO A 367 10.19 6.54 23.92
CA PRO A 367 10.78 5.43 23.20
C PRO A 367 9.72 4.58 22.48
N PHE A 368 10.11 3.95 21.38
CA PHE A 368 9.33 2.92 20.69
C PHE A 368 10.24 1.83 20.12
N ASP A 369 9.72 0.60 20.06
CA ASP A 369 10.44 -0.51 19.46
C ASP A 369 10.04 -0.68 17.99
N TYR A 370 11.03 -0.98 17.16
CA TYR A 370 10.83 -1.25 15.75
C TYR A 370 11.86 -2.22 15.21
N ASN A 371 11.40 -3.41 14.84
CA ASN A 371 12.19 -4.38 14.09
C ASN A 371 13.53 -4.75 14.78
N GLY A 372 13.50 -4.94 16.10
CA GLY A 372 14.68 -5.25 16.93
C GLY A 372 15.43 -4.02 17.46
N LEU A 373 15.01 -2.82 17.09
CA LEU A 373 15.62 -1.57 17.53
C LEU A 373 14.75 -0.87 18.56
N ARG A 374 15.37 -0.15 19.49
CA ARG A 374 14.70 0.81 20.38
C ARG A 374 15.04 2.23 19.96
N LEU A 375 14.03 2.96 19.50
CA LEU A 375 14.13 4.29 18.91
C LEU A 375 13.38 5.31 19.79
N THR A 376 13.48 6.60 19.46
CA THR A 376 12.79 7.68 20.18
C THR A 376 12.05 8.56 19.17
N TYR A 377 10.83 8.99 19.50
CA TYR A 377 10.07 9.87 18.61
C TYR A 377 10.70 11.29 18.58
N PRO A 378 10.97 11.84 17.38
CA PRO A 378 11.48 13.21 17.25
C PRO A 378 10.41 14.25 17.58
N ASP A 379 10.85 15.43 18.04
CA ASP A 379 9.98 16.58 18.32
C ASP A 379 9.77 17.43 17.06
N ILE A 380 8.72 17.13 16.32
CA ILE A 380 8.41 17.77 15.03
C ILE A 380 7.73 19.13 15.23
N LYS A 381 8.31 20.16 14.61
CA LYS A 381 7.75 21.53 14.57
C LYS A 381 7.11 21.87 13.23
N LEU A 382 7.52 21.24 12.13
CA LEU A 382 6.94 21.47 10.83
C LEU A 382 6.58 20.16 10.13
N VAL A 383 5.36 20.08 9.59
CA VAL A 383 4.93 18.98 8.72
C VAL A 383 4.82 19.51 7.30
N TYR A 384 5.53 18.87 6.35
CA TYR A 384 5.49 19.21 4.93
C TYR A 384 4.90 18.05 4.14
N TRP A 385 3.80 18.28 3.41
CA TRP A 385 3.07 17.21 2.71
C TRP A 385 2.72 17.60 1.26
N ALA A 386 2.96 16.69 0.32
CA ALA A 386 2.49 16.77 -1.07
C ALA A 386 2.09 15.38 -1.59
N GLY A 387 1.03 15.32 -2.38
CA GLY A 387 0.62 14.08 -3.06
C GLY A 387 0.00 13.01 -2.15
N GLY A 388 -0.50 13.38 -0.98
CA GLY A 388 -1.12 12.45 -0.02
C GLY A 388 -2.18 13.10 0.85
N ASN A 389 -3.11 12.27 1.35
CA ASN A 389 -4.23 12.71 2.19
C ASN A 389 -4.34 11.82 3.44
N PRO A 390 -3.64 12.14 4.54
CA PRO A 390 -3.66 11.34 5.76
C PRO A 390 -5.03 11.30 6.43
N PHE A 391 -5.91 12.27 6.20
CA PHE A 391 -7.30 12.21 6.66
C PHE A 391 -8.16 11.19 5.89
N HIS A 392 -7.64 10.58 4.84
CA HIS A 392 -8.25 9.43 4.18
C HIS A 392 -7.57 8.11 4.57
N HIS A 393 -6.23 8.05 4.58
CA HIS A 393 -5.52 6.77 4.75
C HIS A 393 -5.16 6.43 6.21
N HIS A 394 -5.10 7.41 7.12
CA HIS A 394 -4.67 7.19 8.50
C HIS A 394 -5.86 6.85 9.40
N GLN A 395 -5.59 6.07 10.45
CA GLN A 395 -6.62 5.55 11.34
C GLN A 395 -6.99 6.57 12.41
N ASN A 396 -8.18 6.43 13.00
CA ASN A 396 -8.66 7.26 14.11
C ASN A 396 -8.52 8.78 13.83
N LEU A 397 -9.35 9.30 12.92
CA LEU A 397 -9.28 10.69 12.48
C LEU A 397 -9.36 11.73 13.61
N PRO A 398 -10.17 11.55 14.68
CA PRO A 398 -10.13 12.47 15.82
C PRO A 398 -8.76 12.51 16.51
N ARG A 399 -8.06 11.38 16.60
CA ARG A 399 -6.68 11.32 17.12
C ARG A 399 -5.70 12.01 16.18
N LEU A 400 -5.79 11.76 14.87
CA LEU A 400 -4.95 12.44 13.88
C LEU A 400 -5.13 13.96 13.94
N ARG A 401 -6.37 14.45 14.04
CA ARG A 401 -6.64 15.88 14.17
C ARG A 401 -5.96 16.49 15.39
N ARG A 402 -5.97 15.81 16.54
CA ARG A 402 -5.22 16.26 17.74
C ARG A 402 -3.71 16.26 17.48
N ALA A 403 -3.19 15.22 16.83
CA ALA A 403 -1.79 15.09 16.49
C ALA A 403 -1.30 16.22 15.57
N LEU A 404 -2.04 16.50 14.49
CA LEU A 404 -1.74 17.61 13.57
C LEU A 404 -1.94 18.99 14.20
N GLY A 405 -2.54 19.10 15.38
CA GLY A 405 -2.58 20.33 16.16
C GLY A 405 -1.30 20.63 16.95
N ARG A 406 -0.33 19.70 16.98
CA ARG A 406 0.91 19.80 17.77
C ARG A 406 2.06 20.56 17.10
N PRO A 407 2.35 20.38 15.79
CA PRO A 407 3.39 21.14 15.12
C PRO A 407 3.09 22.65 15.10
N ASP A 408 4.13 23.45 14.94
CA ASP A 408 4.01 24.91 14.75
C ASP A 408 3.35 25.22 13.40
N THR A 409 3.71 24.47 12.36
CA THR A 409 3.21 24.71 10.99
C THR A 409 2.95 23.40 10.24
N VAL A 410 1.83 23.34 9.52
CA VAL A 410 1.49 22.28 8.57
C VAL A 410 1.36 22.86 7.17
N VAL A 411 2.18 22.39 6.23
CA VAL A 411 2.23 22.84 4.83
C VAL A 411 1.71 21.73 3.92
N VAL A 412 0.79 22.07 3.02
CA VAL A 412 0.16 21.10 2.12
C VAL A 412 0.16 21.62 0.68
N HIS A 413 0.82 20.90 -0.21
CA HIS A 413 0.72 21.05 -1.66
C HIS A 413 -0.41 20.18 -2.18
N GLU A 414 -1.42 20.80 -2.79
CA GLU A 414 -2.64 20.08 -3.11
C GLU A 414 -3.46 20.76 -4.25
N PRO A 415 -3.90 19.99 -5.26
CA PRO A 415 -4.80 20.49 -6.30
C PRO A 415 -6.26 20.71 -5.85
N TYR A 416 -6.72 20.07 -4.76
CA TYR A 416 -8.12 20.12 -4.28
C TYR A 416 -8.25 20.45 -2.78
N TRP A 417 -9.33 21.07 -2.32
CA TRP A 417 -9.65 21.27 -0.90
C TRP A 417 -10.04 19.97 -0.17
N THR A 418 -9.09 19.03 -0.09
CA THR A 418 -9.17 17.76 0.63
C THR A 418 -9.24 18.00 2.14
N ALA A 419 -9.58 16.95 2.90
CA ALA A 419 -9.56 17.02 4.36
C ALA A 419 -8.15 17.36 4.89
N MET A 420 -7.07 16.93 4.24
CA MET A 420 -5.71 17.34 4.59
C MET A 420 -5.47 18.84 4.38
N ALA A 421 -5.81 19.38 3.20
CA ALA A 421 -5.67 20.82 2.93
C ALA A 421 -6.46 21.68 3.92
N ARG A 422 -7.66 21.25 4.32
CA ARG A 422 -8.49 21.95 5.32
C ARG A 422 -7.89 21.96 6.73
N HIS A 423 -6.94 21.08 7.02
CA HIS A 423 -6.22 21.04 8.31
C HIS A 423 -4.80 21.61 8.22
N ALA A 424 -4.40 22.19 7.09
CA ALA A 424 -3.12 22.87 6.92
C ALA A 424 -3.14 24.28 7.54
N ASP A 425 -1.94 24.82 7.77
CA ASP A 425 -1.75 26.25 7.96
C ASP A 425 -1.46 26.95 6.64
N ILE A 426 -0.70 26.31 5.75
CA ILE A 426 -0.34 26.85 4.43
C ILE A 426 -0.76 25.84 3.35
N VAL A 427 -1.58 26.28 2.40
CA VAL A 427 -2.02 25.50 1.25
C VAL A 427 -1.44 26.08 -0.03
N VAL A 428 -0.70 25.25 -0.75
CA VAL A 428 -0.07 25.57 -2.03
C VAL A 428 -0.90 24.94 -3.16
N PRO A 429 -1.44 25.72 -4.10
CA PRO A 429 -2.24 25.19 -5.21
C PRO A 429 -1.33 24.50 -6.24
N SER A 430 -1.44 23.18 -6.32
CA SER A 430 -0.66 22.37 -7.28
C SER A 430 -1.43 22.07 -8.56
N THR A 431 -0.72 21.93 -9.68
CA THR A 431 -1.28 21.38 -10.92
C THR A 431 -1.59 19.90 -10.78
N THR A 432 -2.46 19.40 -11.65
CA THR A 432 -2.75 17.98 -11.85
C THR A 432 -1.93 17.41 -13.01
N PHE A 433 -1.90 16.08 -13.16
CA PHE A 433 -1.20 15.44 -14.29
C PHE A 433 -1.71 15.90 -15.67
N ALA A 434 -2.95 16.39 -15.78
CA ALA A 434 -3.53 16.86 -17.04
C ALA A 434 -3.00 18.25 -17.45
N GLU A 435 -2.34 18.96 -16.54
CA GLU A 435 -2.00 20.39 -16.69
C GLU A 435 -0.52 20.66 -16.98
N ARG A 436 0.26 19.58 -17.15
CA ARG A 436 1.72 19.61 -17.33
C ARG A 436 2.19 18.46 -18.20
N ASP A 437 3.39 18.60 -18.74
CA ASP A 437 4.08 17.57 -19.53
C ASP A 437 4.84 16.61 -18.59
N ASP A 438 4.81 15.30 -18.87
CA ASP A 438 5.63 14.30 -18.19
C ASP A 438 5.74 13.03 -19.05
N PHE A 439 6.30 11.96 -18.50
CA PHE A 439 6.10 10.60 -18.99
C PHE A 439 5.89 9.64 -17.81
N SER A 440 5.22 8.52 -18.04
CA SER A 440 4.89 7.52 -17.02
C SER A 440 5.29 6.12 -17.43
N GLY A 441 5.40 5.24 -16.44
CA GLY A 441 5.69 3.82 -16.65
C GLY A 441 5.81 3.10 -15.31
N SER A 442 5.51 1.81 -15.30
CA SER A 442 5.59 0.94 -14.12
C SER A 442 6.56 -0.21 -14.34
N ARG A 443 7.03 -0.84 -13.26
CA ARG A 443 8.06 -1.90 -13.31
C ARG A 443 7.59 -3.21 -13.95
N ASN A 444 6.28 -3.41 -14.06
CA ASN A 444 5.65 -4.59 -14.67
C ASN A 444 4.66 -4.18 -15.77
N ASP A 445 4.83 -2.98 -16.33
CA ASP A 445 4.11 -2.52 -17.51
C ASP A 445 5.12 -2.35 -18.66
N PRO A 446 4.92 -3.03 -19.80
CA PRO A 446 5.88 -3.02 -20.91
C PRO A 446 5.87 -1.70 -21.70
N VAL A 447 5.23 -0.63 -21.22
CA VAL A 447 5.10 0.63 -21.98
C VAL A 447 5.52 1.83 -21.14
N LEU A 448 6.49 2.59 -21.66
CA LEU A 448 6.75 3.97 -21.25
C LEU A 448 5.82 4.88 -22.06
N MET A 449 5.01 5.69 -21.39
CA MET A 449 3.98 6.53 -22.00
C MET A 449 4.38 8.00 -21.91
N ALA A 450 4.34 8.73 -23.03
CA ALA A 450 4.43 10.19 -23.00
C ALA A 450 3.12 10.77 -22.46
N MET A 451 3.21 11.82 -21.64
CA MET A 451 2.08 12.50 -21.03
C MET A 451 2.12 13.98 -21.42
N PRO A 452 1.75 14.34 -22.66
CA PRO A 452 1.64 15.74 -23.03
C PRO A 452 0.53 16.42 -22.23
N LYS A 453 0.74 17.71 -21.92
CA LYS A 453 -0.24 18.58 -21.29
C LYS A 453 -1.57 18.55 -22.04
N LEU A 454 -2.65 18.27 -21.32
CA LEU A 454 -4.01 18.15 -21.88
C LEU A 454 -4.84 19.42 -21.72
N THR A 455 -4.53 20.25 -20.73
CA THR A 455 -5.25 21.49 -20.44
C THR A 455 -4.36 22.50 -19.73
N GLU A 456 -4.76 23.77 -19.72
CA GLU A 456 -4.03 24.81 -19.00
C GLU A 456 -4.11 24.64 -17.47
N PRO A 457 -3.08 25.05 -16.71
CA PRO A 457 -3.14 25.11 -15.25
C PRO A 457 -4.40 25.83 -14.76
N TYR A 458 -5.05 25.26 -13.74
CA TYR A 458 -6.25 25.86 -13.17
C TYR A 458 -5.93 27.10 -12.32
N ALA A 459 -6.54 28.24 -12.66
CA ALA A 459 -6.39 29.49 -11.90
C ALA A 459 -4.91 29.84 -11.65
N GLN A 460 -4.47 29.93 -10.38
CA GLN A 460 -3.07 30.22 -10.04
C GLN A 460 -2.26 28.98 -9.66
N ALA A 461 -2.75 27.77 -9.96
CA ALA A 461 -2.03 26.54 -9.68
C ALA A 461 -0.71 26.47 -10.46
N ARG A 462 0.33 25.91 -9.84
CA ARG A 462 1.66 25.72 -10.42
C ARG A 462 2.16 24.31 -10.22
N ASP A 463 3.16 23.91 -10.98
CA ASP A 463 3.85 22.66 -10.71
C ASP A 463 4.53 22.72 -9.35
N ASP A 464 4.56 21.61 -8.63
CA ASP A 464 5.26 21.53 -7.35
C ASP A 464 6.74 21.91 -7.51
N TYR A 465 7.37 21.50 -8.62
CA TYR A 465 8.74 21.86 -8.98
C TYR A 465 8.97 23.37 -9.01
N ASP A 466 8.10 24.12 -9.69
CA ASP A 466 8.24 25.58 -9.82
C ASP A 466 8.11 26.26 -8.46
N THR A 467 7.21 25.76 -7.61
CA THR A 467 7.07 26.28 -6.24
C THR A 467 8.34 26.01 -5.42
N PHE A 468 8.86 24.78 -5.49
CA PHE A 468 10.10 24.43 -4.79
C PHE A 468 11.31 25.21 -5.31
N ALA A 469 11.38 25.51 -6.61
CA ALA A 469 12.44 26.35 -7.18
C ALA A 469 12.40 27.78 -6.61
N ILE A 470 11.21 28.38 -6.49
CA ILE A 470 11.02 29.71 -5.88
C ILE A 470 11.47 29.69 -4.40
N LEU A 471 11.09 28.65 -3.65
CA LEU A 471 11.49 28.51 -2.25
C LEU A 471 13.00 28.28 -2.12
N ALA A 472 13.58 27.42 -2.96
CA ALA A 472 15.01 27.13 -2.99
C ALA A 472 15.85 28.39 -3.26
N LYS A 473 15.38 29.25 -4.16
CA LYS A 473 15.98 30.57 -4.42
C LYS A 473 16.00 31.47 -3.20
N ARG A 474 14.86 31.59 -2.51
CA ARG A 474 14.76 32.41 -1.27
C ARG A 474 15.59 31.84 -0.11
N LEU A 475 15.82 30.53 -0.11
CA LEU A 475 16.61 29.83 0.90
C LEU A 475 18.09 29.67 0.51
N GLY A 476 18.49 30.08 -0.71
CA GLY A 476 19.88 30.14 -1.14
C GLY A 476 20.46 28.83 -1.71
N PHE A 477 19.64 27.90 -2.18
CA PHE A 477 20.08 26.62 -2.76
C PHE A 477 19.44 26.27 -4.12
N GLU A 478 18.98 27.28 -4.87
CA GLU A 478 18.35 27.11 -6.20
C GLU A 478 19.19 26.26 -7.16
N ASP A 479 20.50 26.53 -7.27
CA ASP A 479 21.40 25.80 -8.18
C ASP A 479 21.47 24.31 -7.85
N ALA A 480 21.46 23.95 -6.57
CA ALA A 480 21.48 22.55 -6.14
C ALA A 480 20.15 21.84 -6.42
N PHE A 481 19.02 22.54 -6.29
CA PHE A 481 17.70 21.98 -6.52
C PHE A 481 17.37 21.86 -8.01
N THR A 482 17.54 22.94 -8.78
CA THR A 482 17.14 23.02 -10.20
C THR A 482 18.21 22.47 -11.13
N GLU A 483 19.48 22.52 -10.73
CA GLU A 483 20.64 22.29 -11.60
C GLU A 483 20.59 23.14 -12.89
N GLY A 484 19.98 24.33 -12.81
CA GLY A 484 19.81 25.26 -13.92
C GLY A 484 18.81 24.79 -14.99
N ARG A 485 17.97 23.78 -14.71
CA ARG A 485 17.00 23.23 -15.66
C ARG A 485 15.57 23.67 -15.38
N SER A 486 14.83 23.93 -16.43
CA SER A 486 13.36 23.97 -16.43
C SER A 486 12.75 22.56 -16.33
N SER A 487 11.44 22.47 -16.08
CA SER A 487 10.71 21.18 -16.09
C SER A 487 10.91 20.40 -17.39
N TRP A 488 10.86 21.07 -18.54
CA TRP A 488 11.06 20.43 -19.84
C TRP A 488 12.49 19.91 -20.03
N GLU A 489 13.49 20.70 -19.65
CA GLU A 489 14.89 20.28 -19.71
C GLU A 489 15.18 19.12 -18.76
N TRP A 490 14.48 19.03 -17.62
CA TRP A 490 14.53 17.86 -16.76
C TRP A 490 13.97 16.61 -17.45
N LEU A 491 12.81 16.69 -18.13
CA LEU A 491 12.26 15.55 -18.85
C LEU A 491 13.23 15.02 -19.91
N LEU A 492 13.80 15.92 -20.72
CA LEU A 492 14.81 15.58 -21.71
C LEU A 492 16.03 14.92 -21.05
N HIS A 493 16.57 15.57 -20.00
CA HIS A 493 17.75 15.07 -19.28
C HIS A 493 17.52 13.67 -18.68
N LEU A 494 16.36 13.44 -18.06
CA LEU A 494 16.02 12.15 -17.47
C LEU A 494 15.92 11.06 -18.53
N TYR A 495 15.30 11.36 -19.68
CA TYR A 495 15.18 10.42 -20.79
C TYR A 495 16.55 10.08 -21.38
N GLU A 496 17.36 11.08 -21.72
CA GLU A 496 18.68 10.89 -22.33
C GLU A 496 19.65 10.14 -21.40
N LYS A 497 19.64 10.46 -20.10
CA LYS A 497 20.44 9.73 -19.11
C LYS A 497 20.00 8.29 -19.00
N TRP A 498 18.69 8.05 -18.99
CA TRP A 498 18.16 6.69 -18.92
C TRP A 498 18.45 5.90 -20.19
N SER A 499 18.22 6.47 -21.38
CA SER A 499 18.46 5.78 -22.65
C SER A 499 19.92 5.36 -22.81
N ALA A 500 20.86 6.18 -22.32
CA ALA A 500 22.29 5.86 -22.31
C ALA A 500 22.67 4.68 -21.39
N THR A 501 21.78 4.23 -20.50
CA THR A 501 22.01 3.06 -19.61
C THR A 501 21.47 1.75 -20.17
N LEU A 502 20.76 1.78 -21.29
CA LEU A 502 20.12 0.62 -21.88
C LEU A 502 21.08 -0.17 -22.77
N ASP A 503 20.87 -1.47 -22.86
CA ASP A 503 21.58 -2.41 -23.73
C ASP A 503 20.85 -2.66 -25.06
N PHE A 504 19.79 -1.89 -25.34
CA PHE A 504 19.03 -1.92 -26.58
C PHE A 504 18.70 -0.50 -27.05
N ASP A 505 18.53 -0.35 -28.36
CA ASP A 505 18.21 0.94 -28.96
C ASP A 505 16.80 1.41 -28.57
N VAL A 506 16.69 2.70 -28.25
CA VAL A 506 15.43 3.40 -28.05
C VAL A 506 15.40 4.66 -28.91
N PRO A 507 14.22 5.14 -29.33
CA PRO A 507 14.10 6.37 -30.10
C PRO A 507 14.71 7.57 -29.36
N THR A 508 15.03 8.63 -30.10
CA THR A 508 15.33 9.94 -29.51
C THR A 508 14.13 10.45 -28.71
N PHE A 509 14.34 11.43 -27.81
CA PHE A 509 13.24 11.99 -27.02
C PHE A 509 12.10 12.54 -27.90
N ASP A 510 12.42 13.27 -28.97
CA ASP A 510 11.42 13.84 -29.89
C ASP A 510 10.62 12.77 -30.64
N GLU A 511 11.28 11.68 -31.05
CA GLU A 511 10.63 10.53 -31.68
C GLU A 511 9.71 9.79 -30.70
N PHE A 512 10.17 9.56 -29.47
CA PHE A 512 9.35 9.00 -28.39
C PHE A 512 8.13 9.88 -28.10
N TRP A 513 8.35 11.19 -27.93
CA TRP A 513 7.31 12.15 -27.59
C TRP A 513 6.24 12.21 -28.68
N ARG A 514 6.66 12.22 -29.97
CA ARG A 514 5.74 12.17 -31.11
C ARG A 514 5.00 10.85 -31.22
N ALA A 515 5.65 9.73 -30.93
CA ALA A 515 5.02 8.40 -30.95
C ALA A 515 4.02 8.20 -29.79
N GLY A 516 4.19 8.94 -28.70
CA GLY A 516 3.33 8.90 -27.51
C GLY A 516 3.60 7.71 -26.58
N ARG A 517 4.36 6.72 -27.03
CA ARG A 517 4.70 5.52 -26.27
C ARG A 517 5.94 4.80 -26.79
N LEU A 518 6.62 4.08 -25.91
CA LEU A 518 7.75 3.21 -26.20
C LEU A 518 7.53 1.86 -25.49
N ARG A 519 7.54 0.76 -26.25
CA ARG A 519 7.46 -0.59 -25.68
C ARG A 519 8.83 -1.06 -25.23
N LEU A 520 8.91 -1.58 -24.01
CA LEU A 520 10.12 -2.06 -23.35
C LEU A 520 10.12 -3.58 -23.21
N PRO A 521 11.29 -4.22 -23.19
CA PRO A 521 11.40 -5.67 -23.05
C PRO A 521 11.09 -6.14 -21.62
N THR A 522 10.47 -7.31 -21.52
CA THR A 522 10.01 -7.95 -20.29
C THR A 522 10.58 -9.37 -20.12
N ASP A 523 10.71 -9.82 -18.87
CA ASP A 523 11.02 -11.22 -18.54
C ASP A 523 9.72 -12.04 -18.52
N GLU A 524 9.51 -12.89 -19.52
CA GLU A 524 8.31 -13.75 -19.64
C GLU A 524 8.51 -15.12 -18.96
N GLY A 525 7.41 -15.80 -18.63
CA GLY A 525 7.41 -17.18 -18.14
C GLY A 525 7.95 -17.36 -16.71
N LEU A 526 7.98 -16.29 -15.93
CA LEU A 526 8.59 -16.30 -14.60
C LEU A 526 7.80 -17.19 -13.62
N THR A 527 8.51 -18.02 -12.86
CA THR A 527 8.03 -18.75 -11.69
C THR A 527 8.80 -18.28 -10.45
N LEU A 528 8.07 -17.85 -9.41
CA LEU A 528 8.68 -17.33 -8.18
C LEU A 528 9.58 -18.40 -7.53
N LEU A 529 10.83 -18.02 -7.23
CA LEU A 529 11.86 -18.87 -6.60
C LEU A 529 12.25 -20.14 -7.39
N ALA A 530 12.05 -20.16 -8.71
CA ALA A 530 12.47 -21.30 -9.55
C ALA A 530 13.98 -21.56 -9.48
N ASP A 531 14.82 -20.53 -9.55
CA ASP A 531 16.27 -20.68 -9.49
C ASP A 531 16.75 -21.18 -8.12
N PHE A 532 16.15 -20.66 -7.04
CA PHE A 532 16.38 -21.15 -5.68
C PHE A 532 16.01 -22.63 -5.52
N ARG A 533 14.90 -23.05 -6.13
CA ARG A 533 14.52 -24.47 -6.12
C ARG A 533 15.52 -25.32 -6.90
N ALA A 534 15.94 -24.87 -8.07
CA ALA A 534 16.84 -25.60 -8.95
C ALA A 534 18.22 -25.83 -8.31
N ASP A 535 18.75 -24.81 -7.64
CA ASP A 535 20.00 -24.92 -6.87
C ASP A 535 20.01 -23.94 -5.68
N PRO A 536 19.59 -24.39 -4.48
CA PRO A 536 19.52 -23.53 -3.30
C PRO A 536 20.90 -23.13 -2.77
N SER A 537 21.97 -23.81 -3.21
CA SER A 537 23.34 -23.49 -2.82
C SER A 537 23.92 -22.35 -3.65
N ALA A 538 23.62 -22.33 -4.95
CA ALA A 538 24.03 -21.27 -5.86
C ALA A 538 23.11 -20.03 -5.78
N HIS A 539 21.83 -20.23 -5.47
CA HIS A 539 20.81 -19.17 -5.46
C HIS A 539 20.23 -18.94 -4.06
N ARG A 540 21.11 -18.84 -3.06
CA ARG A 540 20.71 -18.63 -1.65
C ARG A 540 19.84 -17.39 -1.49
N LEU A 541 18.84 -17.47 -0.62
CA LEU A 541 17.96 -16.34 -0.29
C LEU A 541 18.71 -15.29 0.56
N GLY A 542 18.19 -14.06 0.58
CA GLY A 542 18.73 -12.95 1.39
C GLY A 542 18.54 -13.07 2.91
N THR A 543 18.08 -14.21 3.40
CA THR A 543 17.95 -14.54 4.83
C THR A 543 19.30 -14.92 5.46
N PRO A 544 19.48 -14.84 6.80
CA PRO A 544 20.69 -15.33 7.48
C PRO A 544 21.08 -16.77 7.12
N SER A 545 20.10 -17.69 7.08
CA SER A 545 20.33 -19.10 6.71
C SER A 545 20.55 -19.35 5.21
N GLY A 546 20.22 -18.38 4.35
CA GLY A 546 20.13 -18.54 2.90
C GLY A 546 18.95 -19.39 2.43
N LEU A 547 18.03 -19.75 3.32
CA LEU A 547 16.89 -20.64 3.12
C LEU A 547 15.59 -19.94 3.57
N ILE A 548 14.44 -20.59 3.37
CA ILE A 548 13.18 -20.09 3.93
C ILE A 548 13.18 -20.30 5.46
N GLU A 549 13.07 -19.23 6.25
CA GLU A 549 13.03 -19.32 7.71
C GLU A 549 11.59 -19.51 8.21
N ILE A 550 11.19 -20.77 8.40
CA ILE A 550 9.93 -21.09 9.09
C ILE A 550 10.05 -20.70 10.57
N PHE A 551 11.23 -20.92 11.15
CA PHE A 551 11.63 -20.29 12.41
C PHE A 551 12.83 -19.36 12.17
N SER A 552 12.71 -18.11 12.59
CA SER A 552 13.78 -17.11 12.53
C SER A 552 14.34 -16.81 13.93
N ALA A 553 15.61 -17.15 14.13
CA ALA A 553 16.30 -16.91 15.40
C ALA A 553 16.47 -15.41 15.70
N ASP A 554 16.59 -14.59 14.66
CA ASP A 554 16.66 -13.12 14.80
C ASP A 554 15.39 -12.56 15.42
N ILE A 555 14.22 -13.00 14.92
CA ILE A 555 12.92 -12.54 15.42
C ILE A 555 12.69 -13.01 16.85
N ASP A 556 12.97 -14.30 17.12
CA ASP A 556 12.87 -14.86 18.48
C ASP A 556 13.77 -14.10 19.48
N GLY A 557 14.97 -13.73 19.04
CA GLY A 557 15.94 -12.99 19.84
C GLY A 557 15.50 -11.57 20.26
N PHE A 558 14.50 -10.98 19.60
CA PHE A 558 13.95 -9.69 20.03
C PHE A 558 13.12 -9.79 21.30
N GLY A 559 12.58 -10.97 21.62
CA GLY A 559 11.77 -11.17 22.82
C GLY A 559 10.46 -10.38 22.83
N TYR A 560 9.89 -10.09 21.66
CA TYR A 560 8.60 -9.40 21.55
C TYR A 560 7.44 -10.33 21.91
N ALA A 561 6.50 -9.82 22.70
CA ALA A 561 5.35 -10.60 23.17
C ALA A 561 4.30 -10.85 22.05
N ASP A 562 4.28 -10.02 21.03
CA ASP A 562 3.28 -10.00 19.95
C ASP A 562 3.80 -10.51 18.60
N CYS A 563 5.06 -10.98 18.54
CA CYS A 563 5.65 -11.62 17.37
C CYS A 563 6.76 -12.60 17.80
N ALA A 564 6.52 -13.90 17.62
CA ALA A 564 7.44 -14.96 18.01
C ALA A 564 8.38 -15.38 16.85
N GLY A 565 9.34 -16.25 17.14
CA GLY A 565 10.29 -16.77 16.13
C GLY A 565 9.66 -17.59 15.00
N HIS A 566 8.38 -17.94 15.04
CA HIS A 566 7.65 -18.63 13.96
C HIS A 566 6.21 -18.11 13.85
N PRO A 567 5.48 -18.38 12.75
CA PRO A 567 4.07 -17.97 12.65
C PRO A 567 3.24 -18.57 13.78
N ARG A 568 2.43 -17.74 14.43
CA ARG A 568 1.55 -18.13 15.55
C ARG A 568 0.21 -17.41 15.46
N TRP A 569 -0.82 -18.05 15.98
CA TRP A 569 -2.11 -17.42 16.22
C TRP A 569 -1.99 -16.51 17.45
N PHE A 570 -2.22 -15.22 17.25
CA PHE A 570 -2.42 -14.25 18.31
C PHE A 570 -3.86 -13.81 18.24
N GLU A 571 -4.58 -13.90 19.36
CA GLU A 571 -5.96 -13.46 19.40
C GLU A 571 -6.05 -11.95 19.16
N PRO A 572 -6.83 -11.48 18.15
CA PRO A 572 -6.93 -10.06 17.88
C PRO A 572 -7.55 -9.29 19.05
N ALA A 573 -7.02 -8.11 19.34
CA ALA A 573 -7.57 -7.25 20.39
C ALA A 573 -9.02 -6.80 20.11
N GLU A 574 -9.42 -6.70 18.84
CA GLU A 574 -10.76 -6.32 18.41
C GLU A 574 -11.22 -7.20 17.23
N TRP A 575 -12.18 -8.10 17.47
CA TRP A 575 -12.76 -9.00 16.47
C TRP A 575 -14.14 -9.51 16.92
N LEU A 576 -14.83 -10.29 16.09
CA LEU A 576 -16.20 -10.76 16.36
C LEU A 576 -16.31 -11.81 17.48
N GLY A 577 -15.22 -12.50 17.82
CA GLY A 577 -15.16 -13.40 18.97
C GLY A 577 -14.73 -12.70 20.28
N GLY A 578 -14.39 -11.42 20.24
CA GLY A 578 -13.90 -10.67 21.39
C GLY A 578 -15.00 -9.94 22.17
N PRO A 579 -14.73 -9.50 23.42
CA PRO A 579 -15.72 -8.88 24.31
C PRO A 579 -16.33 -7.59 23.76
N ARG A 580 -15.63 -6.91 22.85
CA ARG A 580 -16.12 -5.68 22.21
C ARG A 580 -17.33 -5.94 21.29
N ALA A 581 -17.51 -7.18 20.81
CA ALA A 581 -18.65 -7.58 20.01
C ALA A 581 -19.99 -7.48 20.77
N ASP A 582 -19.98 -7.56 22.10
CA ASP A 582 -21.17 -7.39 22.95
C ASP A 582 -21.82 -6.00 22.82
N HIS A 583 -21.02 -5.00 22.46
CA HIS A 583 -21.47 -3.62 22.25
C HIS A 583 -21.47 -3.23 20.78
N TYR A 584 -20.53 -3.77 19.98
CA TYR A 584 -20.37 -3.48 18.56
C TYR A 584 -20.34 -4.79 17.75
N PRO A 585 -21.50 -5.41 17.47
CA PRO A 585 -21.58 -6.78 16.97
C PRO A 585 -21.31 -6.94 15.46
N LEU A 586 -20.85 -5.88 14.77
CA LEU A 586 -20.58 -5.89 13.33
C LEU A 586 -19.11 -5.57 13.06
N HIS A 587 -18.51 -6.32 12.15
CA HIS A 587 -17.16 -6.04 11.66
C HIS A 587 -17.23 -5.13 10.44
N LEU A 588 -16.56 -3.97 10.50
CA LEU A 588 -16.46 -3.07 9.35
C LEU A 588 -15.26 -3.43 8.47
N LEU A 589 -15.51 -3.95 7.28
CA LEU A 589 -14.48 -4.22 6.27
C LEU A 589 -14.22 -2.97 5.42
N ALA A 590 -13.20 -2.19 5.81
CA ALA A 590 -12.79 -0.98 5.09
C ALA A 590 -11.82 -1.29 3.92
N ASN A 591 -12.33 -1.97 2.88
CA ASN A 591 -11.55 -2.34 1.70
C ASN A 591 -11.43 -1.19 0.67
N GLN A 592 -10.65 -1.40 -0.39
CA GLN A 592 -10.45 -0.38 -1.42
C GLN A 592 -11.74 -0.12 -2.23
N PRO A 593 -12.01 1.14 -2.61
CA PRO A 593 -13.19 1.50 -3.40
C PRO A 593 -13.07 1.00 -4.85
N ALA A 594 -14.20 0.68 -5.48
CA ALA A 594 -14.25 0.27 -6.89
C ALA A 594 -14.44 1.45 -7.85
N SER A 595 -15.03 2.56 -7.39
CA SER A 595 -15.45 3.69 -8.23
C SER A 595 -14.44 4.84 -8.27
N ARG A 596 -13.30 4.73 -7.58
CA ARG A 596 -12.28 5.78 -7.43
C ARG A 596 -10.95 5.19 -6.98
N LEU A 597 -9.88 5.99 -7.00
CA LEU A 597 -8.58 5.62 -6.44
C LEU A 597 -8.42 6.24 -5.05
N HIS A 598 -8.61 5.49 -3.98
CA HIS A 598 -8.54 6.00 -2.60
C HIS A 598 -9.50 7.20 -2.41
N SER A 599 -8.98 8.39 -2.08
CA SER A 599 -9.75 9.64 -2.05
C SER A 599 -9.72 10.42 -3.36
N GLN A 600 -8.87 10.05 -4.31
CA GLN A 600 -8.76 10.76 -5.58
C GLN A 600 -10.02 10.57 -6.39
N LEU A 601 -10.41 11.61 -7.14
CA LEU A 601 -11.52 11.56 -8.08
C LEU A 601 -12.91 11.33 -7.44
N ASP A 602 -13.04 11.49 -6.11
CA ASP A 602 -14.30 11.23 -5.39
C ASP A 602 -15.47 12.12 -5.85
N GLY A 603 -15.19 13.33 -6.33
CA GLY A 603 -16.20 14.24 -6.91
C GLY A 603 -16.55 13.94 -8.38
N GLY A 604 -15.94 12.93 -9.00
CA GLY A 604 -16.20 12.57 -10.38
C GLY A 604 -17.48 11.74 -10.56
N ALA A 605 -17.92 11.62 -11.82
CA ALA A 605 -19.23 11.03 -12.15
C ALA A 605 -19.39 9.57 -11.68
N ALA A 606 -18.40 8.70 -11.90
CA ALA A 606 -18.47 7.29 -11.49
C ALA A 606 -18.52 7.12 -9.97
N SER A 607 -17.76 7.93 -9.22
CA SER A 607 -17.81 7.94 -7.75
C SER A 607 -19.16 8.46 -7.26
N MET A 608 -19.64 9.58 -7.80
CA MET A 608 -20.92 10.18 -7.40
C MET A 608 -22.12 9.28 -7.70
N GLN A 609 -22.11 8.52 -8.80
CA GLN A 609 -23.17 7.56 -9.14
C GLN A 609 -23.25 6.39 -8.15
N SER A 610 -22.15 6.04 -7.49
CA SER A 610 -22.13 4.98 -6.48
C SER A 610 -22.67 5.40 -5.11
N LYS A 611 -22.90 6.70 -4.90
CA LYS A 611 -23.35 7.25 -3.61
C LYS A 611 -24.88 7.17 -3.47
N VAL A 612 -25.33 6.90 -2.25
CA VAL A 612 -26.75 6.85 -1.88
C VAL A 612 -27.11 8.14 -1.15
N ALA A 613 -28.05 8.93 -1.69
CA ALA A 613 -28.41 10.24 -1.16
C ALA A 613 -27.19 11.16 -0.87
N GLY A 614 -26.14 11.07 -1.71
CA GLY A 614 -24.89 11.81 -1.53
C GLY A 614 -24.03 11.32 -0.36
N ARG A 615 -24.23 10.09 0.12
CA ARG A 615 -23.44 9.40 1.14
C ARG A 615 -22.73 8.19 0.56
N GLU A 616 -21.58 7.87 1.15
CA GLU A 616 -20.81 6.69 0.75
C GLU A 616 -21.62 5.42 1.03
N PRO A 617 -21.66 4.44 0.11
CA PRO A 617 -22.39 3.19 0.32
C PRO A 617 -21.77 2.35 1.43
N ILE A 618 -22.60 1.72 2.25
CA ILE A 618 -22.23 0.68 3.20
C ILE A 618 -23.01 -0.59 2.89
N ARG A 619 -22.28 -1.67 2.57
CA ARG A 619 -22.87 -2.98 2.32
C ARG A 619 -23.24 -3.64 3.65
N MET A 620 -24.45 -4.19 3.74
CA MET A 620 -24.89 -4.93 4.93
C MET A 620 -25.57 -6.25 4.53
N HIS A 621 -25.40 -7.29 5.34
CA HIS A 621 -26.14 -8.55 5.12
C HIS A 621 -27.65 -8.31 5.31
N PRO A 622 -28.53 -8.88 4.46
CA PRO A 622 -29.98 -8.67 4.57
C PRO A 622 -30.56 -8.95 5.95
N ASP A 623 -30.10 -10.01 6.62
CA ASP A 623 -30.55 -10.34 7.98
C ASP A 623 -30.10 -9.32 9.03
N ASP A 624 -28.92 -8.70 8.84
CA ASP A 624 -28.44 -7.63 9.72
C ASP A 624 -29.21 -6.33 9.53
N ALA A 625 -29.56 -6.02 8.28
CA ALA A 625 -30.40 -4.88 7.94
C ALA A 625 -31.82 -5.05 8.50
N ALA A 626 -32.44 -6.21 8.27
CA ALA A 626 -33.78 -6.53 8.74
C ALA A 626 -33.91 -6.47 10.28
N ARG A 627 -32.92 -7.01 11.02
CA ARG A 627 -32.87 -6.92 12.50
C ARG A 627 -32.81 -5.48 13.02
N ARG A 628 -32.37 -4.54 12.19
CA ARG A 628 -32.23 -3.11 12.53
C ARG A 628 -33.34 -2.25 11.91
N GLY A 629 -34.30 -2.86 11.21
CA GLY A 629 -35.36 -2.14 10.51
C GLY A 629 -34.85 -1.25 9.39
N LEU A 630 -33.73 -1.63 8.76
CA LEU A 630 -33.10 -0.89 7.67
C LEU A 630 -33.53 -1.45 6.31
N ALA A 631 -33.79 -0.55 5.38
CA ALA A 631 -34.05 -0.87 3.98
C ALA A 631 -32.90 -0.40 3.07
N ASP A 632 -32.91 -0.89 1.83
CA ASP A 632 -32.03 -0.38 0.78
C ASP A 632 -32.20 1.15 0.63
N ALA A 633 -31.09 1.84 0.36
CA ALA A 633 -30.99 3.29 0.25
C ALA A 633 -31.21 4.13 1.54
N ASP A 634 -31.46 3.51 2.70
CA ASP A 634 -31.54 4.24 3.97
C ASP A 634 -30.20 4.90 4.32
N VAL A 635 -30.26 6.16 4.77
CA VAL A 635 -29.08 6.85 5.33
C VAL A 635 -28.95 6.49 6.81
N VAL A 636 -27.85 5.83 7.14
CA VAL A 636 -27.56 5.31 8.48
C VAL A 636 -26.39 6.01 9.14
N ARG A 637 -26.39 6.01 10.47
CA ARG A 637 -25.24 6.41 11.28
C ARG A 637 -24.42 5.18 11.67
N VAL A 638 -23.19 5.10 11.16
CA VAL A 638 -22.20 4.08 11.54
C VAL A 638 -21.37 4.65 12.66
N PHE A 639 -21.24 3.96 13.80
CA PHE A 639 -20.56 4.51 14.97
C PHE A 639 -19.90 3.46 15.86
N ASN A 640 -18.91 3.93 16.61
CA ASN A 640 -18.41 3.32 17.84
C ASN A 640 -17.95 4.42 18.82
N ASP A 641 -17.31 4.03 19.92
CA ASP A 641 -16.69 4.92 20.92
C ASP A 641 -15.61 5.87 20.35
N ARG A 642 -15.03 5.56 19.18
CA ARG A 642 -13.98 6.36 18.53
C ARG A 642 -14.53 7.41 17.58
N GLY A 643 -15.76 7.28 17.09
CA GLY A 643 -16.37 8.25 16.19
C GLY A 643 -17.60 7.72 15.45
N ALA A 644 -18.14 8.56 14.57
CA ALA A 644 -19.30 8.23 13.76
C ALA A 644 -19.22 8.89 12.37
N CYS A 645 -19.91 8.29 11.39
CA CYS A 645 -20.15 8.87 10.07
C CYS A 645 -21.55 8.50 9.57
N LEU A 646 -21.96 9.15 8.47
CA LEU A 646 -23.15 8.78 7.72
C LEU A 646 -22.76 7.95 6.49
N ALA A 647 -23.55 6.93 6.20
CA ALA A 647 -23.43 6.09 5.01
C ALA A 647 -24.83 5.74 4.49
N GLY A 648 -24.95 5.30 3.24
CA GLY A 648 -26.21 4.79 2.70
C GLY A 648 -26.17 3.28 2.51
N VAL A 649 -27.19 2.56 2.98
CA VAL A 649 -27.25 1.10 2.94
C VAL A 649 -27.42 0.62 1.49
N VAL A 650 -26.67 -0.42 1.13
CA VAL A 650 -26.77 -1.18 -0.14
C VAL A 650 -26.59 -2.67 0.06
#